data_AF-A0A6L7TXC2-F1
#
_entry.id   AF-A0A6L7TXC2-F1
#
_cell.length_a   1.000
_cell.length_b   1.000
_cell.length_c   1.000
_cell.angle_alpha   90.00
_cell.angle_beta   90.00
_cell.angle_gamma   90.00
#
_symmetry.space_group_name_H-M   'P 1'
#
loop_
_entity.id
_entity.type
_entity.pdbx_description
1 polymer ?
#
loop_
_entity_poly.entity_id
_entity_poly.type
_entity_poly.pdbx_seq_one_letter_code
_entity_poly.pdbx_strand_id
1 'polypeptide(L)'
;MELKLFELEIFNNLLGTIAEEMGSVLVRAGFSPNIKERRDLSCAIFNSDGEMIAQAAHIPIHLGSMSFAARSVATENLCPGDVFILNDPFRGGTHLPDVTCVAPVFVDGKPEFLLASRAHHADIGGSTPGSMPLSTTIHEEGIIIPPTRIREGGVLKETLLQEIILSTRDHEEREGDLRAQIASLDTGEKRMRELLEKYSLLKINNAASGLLDYGERLMRNAIEKIPDGDYVFTDYIEDDGAGTRDIPIKARINVTGDTAVVDFRGSSKKVRGCLNAPLSVTTSAVLYCFQCLSGEDTPLNSGTLRPIEIKVDEDSILNARYPSAVVGGNVETSQRIVDVVFGALAQAIPETIQAASAGTMSNLAFGSPEDTPADSSYAYYETIAGGMGGRSGANGANAVHTHMTNTLNTPVEAIERELPVMVESYFIKKGSGGAGSFPGGDGIVRQYRFLEDSHVSLITERRERHPWGTQGGEDGKSGQNTLVSGKEEKKLPAKCSIAVKAGEAVRIETPGGGGWGTPPAFLTVDAHQDIAFHVRHYKRDFENPEVPCMITLPGLRQSGVRVVFNTVFIHPKHKPEGSVAEAMAQLDTYDDIYCEYSESVFQIKNRRDIERLGEEEKIGFFTLMEGADPVLNPEHILEYHERGVRAVGLSWNNRNIYASGPESDEGLSEQGKELLRQMNALGITLDLSHLNERCFWESVELTELIPVATHSNSRVLVDHPRNLRDEQLRAISERGGVTGVVFYGKFLRKGQGLATLEDIYAHIDHIINVCGEDHVGMGTDMDGAPIKDFPEEMRHIAELRTLPDYLLGKGYSRGVVEKIMGTNFLRVIKTNLEKVPDDIE
;
A
#
# COMPACT_ATOMS: atom_id res chain seq x y z
N MET A 1 -14.24 41.86 2.44
CA MET A 1 -13.30 42.05 3.56
C MET A 1 -12.60 40.72 3.69
N GLU A 2 -11.28 40.69 3.52
CA GLU A 2 -10.52 39.42 3.47
C GLU A 2 -10.61 38.74 4.85
N LEU A 3 -11.15 37.51 4.89
CA LEU A 3 -11.23 36.72 6.12
C LEU A 3 -9.82 36.32 6.54
N LYS A 4 -9.56 36.29 7.85
CA LYS A 4 -8.28 35.78 8.36
C LYS A 4 -8.22 34.26 8.17
N LEU A 5 -7.01 33.71 8.02
CA LEU A 5 -6.81 32.27 7.80
C LEU A 5 -7.50 31.38 8.85
N PHE A 6 -7.42 31.74 10.13
CA PHE A 6 -8.11 30.99 11.19
C PHE A 6 -9.64 31.05 11.07
N GLU A 7 -10.20 32.13 10.52
CA GLU A 7 -11.65 32.21 10.30
C GLU A 7 -12.07 31.30 9.14
N LEU A 8 -11.27 31.25 8.06
CA LEU A 8 -11.51 30.30 6.97
C LEU A 8 -11.50 28.86 7.48
N GLU A 9 -10.55 28.49 8.33
CA GLU A 9 -10.49 27.14 8.90
C GLU A 9 -11.71 26.83 9.79
N ILE A 10 -12.19 27.81 10.56
CA ILE A 10 -13.43 27.66 11.33
C ILE A 10 -14.62 27.39 10.39
N PHE A 11 -14.75 28.12 9.28
CA PHE A 11 -15.84 27.90 8.32
C PHE A 11 -15.69 26.61 7.52
N ASN A 12 -14.47 26.19 7.20
CA ASN A 12 -14.17 24.89 6.59
C ASN A 12 -14.75 23.76 7.45
N ASN A 13 -14.42 23.76 8.73
CA ASN A 13 -14.92 22.78 9.69
C ASN A 13 -16.44 22.90 9.91
N LEU A 14 -16.98 24.11 10.10
CA LEU A 14 -18.43 24.29 10.31
C LEU A 14 -19.25 23.77 9.14
N LEU A 15 -18.87 24.09 7.90
CA LEU A 15 -19.60 23.64 6.71
C LEU A 15 -19.36 22.15 6.43
N GLY A 16 -18.13 21.66 6.65
CA GLY A 16 -17.81 20.23 6.57
C GLY A 16 -18.65 19.39 7.52
N THR A 17 -18.74 19.79 8.80
CA THR A 17 -19.54 19.08 9.82
C THR A 17 -21.03 19.05 9.47
N ILE A 18 -21.57 20.08 8.82
CA ILE A 18 -22.97 20.04 8.36
C ILE A 18 -23.17 18.91 7.33
N ALA A 19 -22.27 18.80 6.35
CA ALA A 19 -22.32 17.73 5.37
C ALA A 19 -22.14 16.34 6.01
N GLU A 20 -21.24 16.21 7.00
CA GLU A 20 -21.03 14.96 7.75
C GLU A 20 -22.24 14.55 8.58
N GLU A 21 -22.93 15.51 9.19
CA GLU A 21 -24.14 15.24 9.97
C GLU A 21 -25.29 14.77 9.06
N MET A 22 -25.44 15.38 7.88
CA MET A 22 -26.38 14.89 6.85
C MET A 22 -26.08 13.44 6.47
N GLY A 23 -24.81 13.12 6.18
CA GLY A 23 -24.38 11.75 5.86
C GLY A 23 -24.64 10.78 7.00
N SER A 24 -24.35 11.18 8.24
CA SER A 24 -24.58 10.36 9.44
C SER A 24 -26.06 10.03 9.66
N VAL A 25 -26.96 10.99 9.39
CA VAL A 25 -28.40 10.74 9.43
C VAL A 25 -28.82 9.74 8.35
N LEU A 26 -28.28 9.90 7.13
CA LEU A 26 -28.58 8.98 6.04
C LEU A 26 -28.13 7.55 6.33
N VAL A 27 -26.91 7.35 6.84
CA VAL A 27 -26.40 6.01 7.23
C VAL A 27 -27.29 5.36 8.29
N ARG A 28 -27.72 6.14 9.30
CA ARG A 28 -28.50 5.60 10.43
C ARG A 28 -29.96 5.31 10.08
N ALA A 29 -30.52 6.06 9.15
CA ALA A 29 -31.92 5.92 8.73
C ALA A 29 -32.08 5.04 7.49
N GLY A 30 -31.00 4.75 6.76
CA GLY A 30 -30.99 3.88 5.59
C GLY A 30 -31.34 2.43 5.94
N PHE A 31 -31.98 1.76 4.99
CA PHE A 31 -32.46 0.39 5.12
C PHE A 31 -31.47 -0.57 4.45
N SER A 32 -30.93 -0.20 3.28
CA SER A 32 -30.08 -1.11 2.52
C SER A 32 -28.68 -1.30 3.12
N PRO A 33 -28.09 -2.50 2.98
CA PRO A 33 -26.68 -2.73 3.31
C PRO A 33 -25.73 -1.77 2.59
N ASN A 34 -26.08 -1.31 1.38
CA ASN A 34 -25.26 -0.36 0.61
C ASN A 34 -25.11 1.00 1.31
N ILE A 35 -26.20 1.55 1.84
CA ILE A 35 -26.15 2.84 2.54
C ILE A 35 -25.66 2.65 3.98
N LYS A 36 -26.19 1.64 4.68
CA LYS A 36 -26.00 1.46 6.12
C LYS A 36 -24.62 0.90 6.47
N GLU A 37 -24.18 -0.15 5.76
CA GLU A 37 -22.95 -0.87 6.07
C GLU A 37 -21.80 -0.36 5.20
N ARG A 38 -21.98 -0.31 3.87
CA ARG A 38 -20.92 0.08 2.92
C ARG A 38 -20.67 1.59 2.85
N ARG A 39 -21.68 2.39 3.21
CA ARG A 39 -21.67 3.87 3.16
C ARG A 39 -21.45 4.46 1.76
N ASP A 40 -22.09 3.87 0.76
CA ASP A 40 -22.03 4.35 -0.63
C ASP A 40 -22.95 5.56 -0.86
N LEU A 41 -22.54 6.70 -0.31
CA LEU A 41 -23.28 7.97 -0.35
C LEU A 41 -22.33 9.16 -0.26
N SER A 42 -22.79 10.37 -0.53
CA SER A 42 -22.10 11.62 -0.16
C SER A 42 -23.09 12.74 0.07
N CYS A 43 -22.72 13.66 0.95
CA CYS A 43 -23.48 14.89 1.21
C CYS A 43 -22.59 16.10 0.97
N ALA A 44 -23.16 17.17 0.42
CA ALA A 44 -22.41 18.36 0.06
C ALA A 44 -23.25 19.62 0.13
N ILE A 45 -22.56 20.76 0.28
CA ILE A 45 -23.11 22.10 0.34
C ILE A 45 -22.56 22.90 -0.84
N PHE A 46 -23.42 23.62 -1.52
CA PHE A 46 -23.09 24.41 -2.71
C PHE A 46 -23.53 25.85 -2.53
N ASN A 47 -22.87 26.78 -3.22
CA ASN A 47 -23.37 28.14 -3.38
C ASN A 47 -24.57 28.17 -4.35
N SER A 48 -25.16 29.34 -4.52
CA SER A 48 -26.29 29.56 -5.43
C SER A 48 -25.98 29.26 -6.91
N ASP A 49 -24.71 29.30 -7.30
CA ASP A 49 -24.24 28.96 -8.65
C ASP A 49 -23.98 27.45 -8.84
N GLY A 50 -24.15 26.63 -7.80
CA GLY A 50 -23.89 25.20 -7.84
C GLY A 50 -22.41 24.81 -7.78
N GLU A 51 -21.53 25.71 -7.33
CA GLU A 51 -20.16 25.34 -6.95
C GLU A 51 -20.16 24.71 -5.56
N MET A 52 -19.52 23.55 -5.43
CA MET A 52 -19.39 22.84 -4.16
C MET A 52 -18.45 23.61 -3.23
N ILE A 53 -18.94 23.97 -2.05
CA ILE A 53 -18.20 24.67 -1.01
C ILE A 53 -17.55 23.69 -0.04
N ALA A 54 -18.31 22.65 0.35
CA ALA A 54 -17.88 21.62 1.28
C ALA A 54 -18.60 20.29 0.96
N GLN A 55 -17.92 19.18 1.23
CA GLN A 55 -18.43 17.83 1.04
C GLN A 55 -17.97 16.92 2.18
N ALA A 56 -18.86 16.03 2.63
CA ALA A 56 -18.49 14.87 3.42
C ALA A 56 -17.84 13.83 2.49
N ALA A 57 -16.54 13.59 2.68
CA ALA A 57 -15.65 12.85 1.79
C ALA A 57 -15.89 11.34 1.78
N HIS A 58 -17.07 10.91 1.35
CA HIS A 58 -17.46 9.51 1.45
C HIS A 58 -17.11 8.71 0.20
N ILE A 59 -17.26 9.23 -1.02
CA ILE A 59 -16.92 8.52 -2.28
C ILE A 59 -16.20 9.45 -3.29
N PRO A 60 -15.01 9.09 -3.80
CA PRO A 60 -14.22 9.91 -4.73
C PRO A 60 -14.94 10.32 -6.02
N ILE A 61 -15.80 9.45 -6.59
CA ILE A 61 -16.53 9.77 -7.82
C ILE A 61 -17.52 10.93 -7.66
N HIS A 62 -17.90 11.28 -6.43
CA HIS A 62 -18.82 12.38 -6.12
C HIS A 62 -18.15 13.75 -6.12
N LEU A 63 -16.81 13.82 -5.96
CA LEU A 63 -16.03 15.06 -5.82
C LEU A 63 -16.28 16.07 -6.96
N GLY A 64 -16.21 15.61 -8.21
CA GLY A 64 -16.47 16.46 -9.38
C GLY A 64 -17.92 16.42 -9.86
N SER A 65 -18.61 15.29 -9.67
CA SER A 65 -19.86 15.00 -10.35
C SER A 65 -21.09 15.60 -9.66
N MET A 66 -21.10 15.77 -8.33
CA MET A 66 -22.25 16.36 -7.63
C MET A 66 -22.46 17.84 -8.01
N SER A 67 -21.41 18.57 -8.37
CA SER A 67 -21.53 19.94 -8.86
C SER A 67 -22.31 20.04 -10.18
N PHE A 68 -22.31 18.99 -11.01
CA PHE A 68 -23.16 18.95 -12.21
C PHE A 68 -24.64 18.80 -11.84
N ALA A 69 -24.96 17.97 -10.85
CA ALA A 69 -26.33 17.83 -10.33
C ALA A 69 -26.83 19.13 -9.69
N ALA A 70 -26.01 19.75 -8.83
CA ALA A 70 -26.35 21.01 -8.18
C ALA A 70 -26.60 22.14 -9.20
N ARG A 71 -25.72 22.30 -10.20
CA ARG A 71 -25.92 23.27 -11.30
C ARG A 71 -27.18 23.01 -12.12
N SER A 72 -27.50 21.74 -12.39
CA SER A 72 -28.71 21.35 -13.10
C SER A 72 -29.96 21.85 -12.36
N VAL A 73 -30.01 21.62 -11.04
CA VAL A 73 -31.12 22.07 -10.17
C VAL A 73 -31.11 23.59 -9.95
N ALA A 74 -29.94 24.23 -9.86
CA ALA A 74 -29.80 25.69 -9.66
C ALA A 74 -30.52 26.51 -10.75
N THR A 75 -30.70 25.93 -11.95
CA THR A 75 -31.38 26.58 -13.08
C THR A 75 -32.90 26.37 -13.10
N GLU A 76 -33.43 25.54 -12.22
CA GLU A 76 -34.87 25.28 -12.10
C GLU A 76 -35.58 26.39 -11.33
N ASN A 77 -36.91 26.39 -11.34
CA ASN A 77 -37.70 27.32 -10.53
C ASN A 77 -37.78 26.82 -9.08
N LEU A 78 -36.92 27.36 -8.22
CA LEU A 78 -36.77 26.95 -6.82
C LEU A 78 -37.74 27.71 -5.89
N CYS A 79 -38.41 26.99 -4.99
CA CYS A 79 -39.21 27.56 -3.90
C CYS A 79 -38.74 27.06 -2.52
N PRO A 80 -39.01 27.80 -1.43
CA PRO A 80 -38.75 27.32 -0.07
C PRO A 80 -39.47 25.99 0.22
N GLY A 81 -38.75 25.03 0.80
CA GLY A 81 -39.27 23.70 1.15
C GLY A 81 -39.28 22.69 0.00
N ASP A 82 -38.84 23.08 -1.20
CA ASP A 82 -38.70 22.16 -2.32
C ASP A 82 -37.56 21.15 -2.11
N VAL A 83 -37.70 19.96 -2.69
CA VAL A 83 -36.61 18.99 -2.89
C VAL A 83 -36.72 18.47 -4.32
N PHE A 84 -35.61 18.51 -5.03
CA PHE A 84 -35.46 17.92 -6.35
C PHE A 84 -34.78 16.56 -6.25
N ILE A 85 -35.19 15.61 -7.09
CA ILE A 85 -34.57 14.31 -7.27
C ILE A 85 -34.06 14.20 -8.72
N LEU A 86 -32.91 13.57 -8.92
CA LEU A 86 -32.36 13.23 -10.23
C LEU A 86 -31.39 12.05 -10.17
N ASN A 87 -31.29 11.32 -11.29
CA ASN A 87 -30.20 10.36 -11.56
C ASN A 87 -29.74 10.39 -13.02
N ASP A 88 -30.39 11.18 -13.89
CA ASP A 88 -30.06 11.26 -15.32
C ASP A 88 -28.59 11.66 -15.55
N PRO A 89 -27.74 10.75 -16.08
CA PRO A 89 -26.31 10.98 -16.26
C PRO A 89 -25.99 12.10 -17.25
N PHE A 90 -26.93 12.39 -18.16
CA PHE A 90 -26.80 13.45 -19.15
C PHE A 90 -27.31 14.80 -18.64
N ARG A 91 -27.88 14.84 -17.42
CA ARG A 91 -28.40 16.05 -16.75
C ARG A 91 -27.93 16.19 -15.29
N GLY A 92 -26.75 15.66 -14.96
CA GLY A 92 -26.07 15.88 -13.68
C GLY A 92 -25.77 14.62 -12.85
N GLY A 93 -26.30 13.46 -13.26
CA GLY A 93 -25.96 12.16 -12.66
C GLY A 93 -24.59 11.63 -13.08
N THR A 94 -24.26 10.46 -12.53
CA THR A 94 -23.08 9.64 -12.85
C THR A 94 -23.50 8.37 -13.58
N HIS A 95 -24.40 7.61 -12.97
CA HIS A 95 -25.16 6.49 -13.53
C HIS A 95 -26.53 6.43 -12.83
N LEU A 96 -27.45 5.59 -13.30
CA LEU A 96 -28.82 5.58 -12.76
C LEU A 96 -28.93 5.15 -11.29
N PRO A 97 -28.14 4.19 -10.77
CA PRO A 97 -28.21 3.81 -9.36
C PRO A 97 -27.83 4.94 -8.39
N ASP A 98 -27.01 5.91 -8.80
CA ASP A 98 -26.64 7.07 -7.97
C ASP A 98 -27.74 8.14 -8.03
N VAL A 99 -28.70 8.04 -7.11
CA VAL A 99 -29.80 8.99 -6.99
C VAL A 99 -29.35 10.18 -6.14
N THR A 100 -29.56 11.39 -6.66
CA THR A 100 -29.25 12.65 -5.98
C THR A 100 -30.53 13.39 -5.61
N CYS A 101 -30.67 13.76 -4.34
CA CYS A 101 -31.67 14.73 -3.89
C CYS A 101 -31.00 16.09 -3.59
N VAL A 102 -31.63 17.19 -3.99
CA VAL A 102 -31.11 18.57 -3.83
C VAL A 102 -32.19 19.47 -3.23
N ALA A 103 -31.85 20.19 -2.15
CA ALA A 103 -32.73 21.15 -1.48
C ALA A 103 -32.13 22.57 -1.45
N PRO A 104 -32.88 23.62 -1.82
CA PRO A 104 -32.43 25.00 -1.69
C PRO A 104 -32.61 25.54 -0.27
N VAL A 105 -31.61 26.27 0.23
CA VAL A 105 -31.68 27.01 1.50
C VAL A 105 -31.97 28.49 1.20
N PHE A 106 -33.15 28.93 1.63
CA PHE A 106 -33.61 30.29 1.38
C PHE A 106 -33.22 31.27 2.49
N VAL A 107 -32.70 32.44 2.09
CA VAL A 107 -32.42 33.60 2.96
C VAL A 107 -33.01 34.85 2.30
N ASP A 108 -33.82 35.61 3.03
CA ASP A 108 -34.49 36.82 2.54
C ASP A 108 -35.20 36.66 1.17
N GLY A 109 -35.79 35.48 0.94
CA GLY A 109 -36.54 35.16 -0.28
C GLY A 109 -35.69 34.70 -1.47
N LYS A 110 -34.38 34.44 -1.28
CA LYS A 110 -33.48 33.94 -2.34
C LYS A 110 -32.84 32.60 -1.97
N PRO A 111 -32.60 31.69 -2.93
CA PRO A 111 -31.87 30.44 -2.70
C PRO A 111 -30.36 30.72 -2.67
N GLU A 112 -29.82 31.03 -1.49
CA GLU A 112 -28.40 31.39 -1.34
C GLU A 112 -27.46 30.17 -1.33
N PHE A 113 -27.97 29.00 -0.92
CA PHE A 113 -27.22 27.75 -0.90
C PHE A 113 -28.05 26.59 -1.41
N LEU A 114 -27.39 25.54 -1.89
CA LEU A 114 -28.00 24.25 -2.16
C LEU A 114 -27.37 23.17 -1.28
N LEU A 115 -28.18 22.22 -0.84
CA LEU A 115 -27.76 21.03 -0.13
C LEU A 115 -28.01 19.84 -1.04
N ALA A 116 -27.07 18.91 -1.15
CA ALA A 116 -27.29 17.67 -1.87
C ALA A 116 -26.91 16.45 -1.05
N SER A 117 -27.68 15.40 -1.21
CA SER A 117 -27.37 14.04 -0.79
C SER A 117 -27.44 13.14 -2.02
N ARG A 118 -26.38 12.36 -2.26
CA ARG A 118 -26.34 11.32 -3.28
C ARG A 118 -26.11 9.99 -2.60
N ALA A 119 -26.85 8.97 -3.00
CA ALA A 119 -26.65 7.61 -2.51
C ALA A 119 -26.86 6.61 -3.64
N HIS A 120 -26.13 5.50 -3.55
CA HIS A 120 -26.29 4.38 -4.46
C HIS A 120 -27.46 3.52 -4.01
N HIS A 121 -28.54 3.52 -4.79
CA HIS A 121 -29.66 2.62 -4.59
C HIS A 121 -29.35 1.28 -5.27
N ALA A 122 -29.46 0.17 -4.53
CA ALA A 122 -29.10 -1.14 -5.08
C ALA A 122 -30.03 -1.60 -6.21
N ASP A 123 -31.18 -0.95 -6.42
CA ASP A 123 -32.01 -1.17 -7.60
C ASP A 123 -32.76 0.12 -7.98
N ILE A 124 -32.79 0.44 -9.26
CA ILE A 124 -33.50 1.57 -9.86
C ILE A 124 -34.33 1.11 -11.08
N GLY A 125 -34.75 -0.16 -11.09
CA GLY A 125 -35.59 -0.73 -12.15
C GLY A 125 -34.83 -1.23 -13.38
N GLY A 126 -33.53 -1.52 -13.25
CA GLY A 126 -32.74 -2.09 -14.33
C GLY A 126 -33.20 -3.48 -14.76
N SER A 127 -32.81 -3.86 -15.98
CA SER A 127 -33.15 -5.16 -16.58
C SER A 127 -32.57 -6.37 -15.83
N THR A 128 -31.52 -6.17 -15.02
CA THR A 128 -31.01 -7.17 -14.08
C THR A 128 -31.02 -6.62 -12.65
N PRO A 129 -31.12 -7.47 -11.61
CA PRO A 129 -30.97 -7.04 -10.23
C PRO A 129 -29.65 -6.29 -10.00
N GLY A 130 -29.64 -5.37 -9.04
CA GLY A 130 -28.50 -4.49 -8.81
C GLY A 130 -28.49 -3.26 -9.71
N SER A 131 -29.32 -3.24 -10.77
CA SER A 131 -29.29 -2.22 -11.84
C SER A 131 -27.90 -2.03 -12.48
N MET A 132 -27.12 -3.13 -12.52
CA MET A 132 -25.81 -3.23 -13.17
C MET A 132 -25.83 -4.22 -14.36
N PRO A 133 -26.71 -4.05 -15.38
CA PRO A 133 -26.77 -4.95 -16.51
C PRO A 133 -25.55 -4.81 -17.44
N LEU A 134 -25.33 -5.82 -18.28
CA LEU A 134 -24.52 -5.66 -19.50
C LEU A 134 -25.36 -4.95 -20.57
N SER A 135 -25.59 -3.66 -20.35
CA SER A 135 -26.48 -2.83 -21.14
C SER A 135 -25.84 -2.34 -22.44
N THR A 136 -26.67 -2.09 -23.44
CA THR A 136 -26.30 -1.39 -24.68
C THR A 136 -26.99 -0.03 -24.86
N THR A 137 -28.01 0.24 -24.05
CA THR A 137 -28.69 1.53 -23.96
C THR A 137 -29.01 1.84 -22.51
N ILE A 138 -29.03 3.13 -22.17
CA ILE A 138 -29.37 3.62 -20.82
C ILE A 138 -30.74 3.11 -20.33
N HIS A 139 -31.67 2.82 -21.25
CA HIS A 139 -33.00 2.32 -20.91
C HIS A 139 -33.01 0.90 -20.32
N GLU A 140 -31.93 0.13 -20.50
CA GLU A 140 -31.78 -1.19 -19.88
C GLU A 140 -31.29 -1.09 -18.43
N GLU A 141 -30.75 0.07 -18.02
CA GLU A 141 -30.13 0.31 -16.71
C GLU A 141 -31.13 0.73 -15.64
N GLY A 142 -32.34 1.17 -16.01
CA GLY A 142 -33.42 1.51 -15.10
C GLY A 142 -34.13 2.81 -15.42
N ILE A 143 -34.81 3.38 -14.42
CA ILE A 143 -35.57 4.62 -14.57
C ILE A 143 -34.64 5.82 -14.67
N ILE A 144 -34.93 6.71 -15.62
CA ILE A 144 -34.19 7.94 -15.85
C ILE A 144 -35.01 9.09 -15.28
N ILE A 145 -34.50 9.69 -14.21
CA ILE A 145 -35.11 10.78 -13.46
C ILE A 145 -34.34 12.06 -13.81
N PRO A 146 -34.86 12.92 -14.71
CA PRO A 146 -34.34 14.28 -14.86
C PRO A 146 -34.60 15.09 -13.60
N PRO A 147 -33.99 16.28 -13.42
CA PRO A 147 -34.30 17.19 -12.31
C PRO A 147 -35.82 17.37 -12.11
N THR A 148 -36.35 16.76 -11.05
CA THR A 148 -37.81 16.67 -10.82
C THR A 148 -38.11 17.02 -9.36
N ARG A 149 -39.09 17.90 -9.11
CA ARG A 149 -39.51 18.23 -7.73
C ARG A 149 -40.25 17.06 -7.08
N ILE A 150 -39.58 16.34 -6.16
CA ILE A 150 -40.16 15.27 -5.34
C ILE A 150 -40.85 15.81 -4.09
N ARG A 151 -40.40 16.96 -3.56
CA ARG A 151 -41.09 17.73 -2.51
C ARG A 151 -41.37 19.13 -3.05
N GLU A 152 -42.59 19.61 -2.90
CA GLU A 152 -43.00 20.95 -3.35
C GLU A 152 -43.60 21.72 -2.17
N GLY A 153 -42.98 22.85 -1.80
CA GLY A 153 -43.42 23.67 -0.67
C GLY A 153 -43.48 22.92 0.67
N GLY A 154 -42.57 21.96 0.90
CA GLY A 154 -42.54 21.12 2.09
C GLY A 154 -43.47 19.90 2.06
N VAL A 155 -44.25 19.70 0.98
CA VAL A 155 -45.15 18.53 0.83
C VAL A 155 -44.55 17.52 -0.13
N LEU A 156 -44.36 16.29 0.33
CA LEU A 156 -43.83 15.19 -0.50
C LEU A 156 -44.87 14.76 -1.54
N LYS A 157 -44.43 14.58 -2.79
CA LYS A 157 -45.27 14.04 -3.88
C LYS A 157 -45.34 12.53 -3.79
N GLU A 158 -46.20 12.03 -2.91
CA GLU A 158 -46.38 10.59 -2.66
C GLU A 158 -46.64 9.81 -3.96
N THR A 159 -47.37 10.39 -4.94
CA THR A 159 -47.61 9.72 -6.23
C THR A 159 -46.32 9.48 -7.02
N LEU A 160 -45.43 10.47 -7.07
CA LEU A 160 -44.16 10.35 -7.79
C LEU A 160 -43.20 9.40 -7.06
N LEU A 161 -43.18 9.44 -5.73
CA LEU A 161 -42.42 8.47 -4.94
C LEU A 161 -42.89 7.05 -5.25
N GLN A 162 -44.21 6.81 -5.20
CA GLN A 162 -44.77 5.49 -5.49
C GLN A 162 -44.52 5.04 -6.94
N GLU A 163 -44.56 5.93 -7.93
CA GLU A 163 -44.18 5.61 -9.32
C GLU A 163 -42.72 5.13 -9.44
N ILE A 164 -41.81 5.77 -8.70
CA ILE A 164 -40.40 5.36 -8.62
C ILE A 164 -40.31 3.97 -7.95
N ILE A 165 -40.92 3.80 -6.77
CA ILE A 165 -40.84 2.55 -5.99
C ILE A 165 -41.39 1.37 -6.79
N LEU A 166 -42.56 1.50 -7.41
CA LEU A 166 -43.19 0.45 -8.21
C LEU A 166 -42.40 0.04 -9.46
N SER A 167 -41.38 0.82 -9.83
CA SER A 167 -40.47 0.51 -10.93
C SER A 167 -39.22 -0.25 -10.47
N THR A 168 -39.07 -0.54 -9.17
CA THR A 168 -37.86 -1.14 -8.57
C THR A 168 -38.13 -2.51 -7.95
N ARG A 169 -37.06 -3.22 -7.59
CA ARG A 169 -37.11 -4.41 -6.72
C ARG A 169 -36.98 -4.01 -5.25
N ASP A 170 -37.56 -4.82 -4.36
CA ASP A 170 -37.56 -4.61 -2.90
C ASP A 170 -38.11 -3.22 -2.48
N HIS A 171 -39.43 -3.07 -2.60
CA HIS A 171 -40.10 -1.78 -2.43
C HIS A 171 -39.89 -1.14 -1.04
N GLU A 172 -39.88 -1.94 0.03
CA GLU A 172 -39.75 -1.43 1.40
C GLU A 172 -38.36 -0.84 1.64
N GLU A 173 -37.30 -1.56 1.22
CA GLU A 173 -35.92 -1.07 1.29
C GLU A 173 -35.75 0.23 0.48
N ARG A 174 -36.28 0.25 -0.75
CA ARG A 174 -36.18 1.41 -1.66
C ARG A 174 -36.92 2.64 -1.14
N GLU A 175 -38.12 2.46 -0.58
CA GLU A 175 -38.88 3.56 0.04
C GLU A 175 -38.16 4.10 1.27
N GLY A 176 -37.66 3.21 2.13
CA GLY A 176 -36.88 3.56 3.32
C GLY A 176 -35.65 4.41 2.98
N ASP A 177 -34.85 3.96 2.01
CA ASP A 177 -33.64 4.66 1.56
C ASP A 177 -33.94 6.05 0.97
N LEU A 178 -34.96 6.18 0.11
CA LEU A 178 -35.32 7.48 -0.48
C LEU A 178 -35.85 8.45 0.57
N ARG A 179 -36.67 7.98 1.51
CA ARG A 179 -37.15 8.82 2.62
C ARG A 179 -36.00 9.24 3.54
N ALA A 180 -35.06 8.34 3.84
CA ALA A 180 -33.85 8.67 4.60
C ALA A 180 -33.00 9.74 3.88
N GLN A 181 -32.85 9.62 2.56
CA GLN A 181 -32.11 10.59 1.75
C GLN A 181 -32.76 11.97 1.78
N ILE A 182 -34.08 12.07 1.67
CA ILE A 182 -34.82 13.34 1.80
C ILE A 182 -34.68 13.91 3.22
N ALA A 183 -34.81 13.08 4.25
CA ALA A 183 -34.68 13.51 5.66
C ALA A 183 -33.27 14.03 6.02
N SER A 184 -32.23 13.52 5.35
CA SER A 184 -30.86 14.04 5.52
C SER A 184 -30.75 15.51 5.13
N LEU A 185 -31.49 15.95 4.10
CA LEU A 185 -31.50 17.35 3.65
C LEU A 185 -32.15 18.28 4.67
N ASP A 186 -33.18 17.80 5.39
CA ASP A 186 -33.83 18.58 6.46
C ASP A 186 -32.87 18.87 7.62
N THR A 187 -32.01 17.91 7.93
CA THR A 187 -30.91 18.10 8.91
C THR A 187 -29.95 19.18 8.43
N GLY A 188 -29.53 19.11 7.16
CA GLY A 188 -28.65 20.11 6.56
C GLY A 188 -29.27 21.51 6.56
N GLU A 189 -30.56 21.62 6.19
CA GLU A 189 -31.27 22.90 6.15
C GLU A 189 -31.34 23.51 7.56
N LYS A 190 -31.69 22.69 8.56
CA LYS A 190 -31.69 23.11 9.96
C LYS A 190 -30.33 23.65 10.40
N ARG A 191 -29.25 22.93 10.12
CA ARG A 191 -27.90 23.38 10.53
C ARG A 191 -27.43 24.62 9.78
N MET A 192 -27.77 24.75 8.50
CA MET A 192 -27.51 25.98 7.75
C MET A 192 -28.25 27.18 8.34
N ARG A 193 -29.51 27.00 8.78
CA ARG A 193 -30.27 28.05 9.48
C ARG A 193 -29.63 28.44 10.81
N GLU A 194 -29.22 27.48 11.62
CA GLU A 194 -28.49 27.73 12.88
C GLU A 194 -27.17 28.51 12.63
N LEU A 195 -26.47 28.20 11.53
CA LEU A 195 -25.26 28.92 11.13
C LEU A 195 -25.57 30.37 10.72
N LEU A 196 -26.66 30.59 9.97
CA LEU A 196 -27.15 31.91 9.54
C LEU A 196 -27.68 32.78 10.69
N GLU A 197 -28.19 32.18 11.77
CA GLU A 197 -28.56 32.90 13.00
C GLU A 197 -27.32 33.41 13.75
N LYS A 198 -26.22 32.68 13.68
CA LYS A 198 -24.97 33.00 14.38
C LYS A 198 -24.07 33.95 13.59
N TYR A 199 -24.03 33.83 12.26
CA TYR A 199 -23.19 34.63 11.38
C TYR A 199 -24.01 35.23 10.24
N SER A 200 -23.70 36.47 9.87
CA SER A 200 -24.40 37.12 8.75
C SER A 200 -24.18 36.38 7.43
N LEU A 201 -25.18 36.41 6.55
CA LEU A 201 -25.10 35.86 5.19
C LEU A 201 -23.83 36.34 4.46
N LEU A 202 -23.51 37.63 4.55
CA LEU A 202 -22.29 38.19 3.96
C LEU A 202 -21.02 37.52 4.47
N LYS A 203 -20.96 37.18 5.77
CA LYS A 203 -19.79 36.50 6.35
C LYS A 203 -19.67 35.06 5.85
N ILE A 204 -20.79 34.33 5.76
CA ILE A 204 -20.81 32.96 5.24
C ILE A 204 -20.46 32.94 3.75
N ASN A 205 -21.02 33.84 2.93
CA ASN A 205 -20.69 33.93 1.50
C ASN A 205 -19.21 34.29 1.28
N ASN A 206 -18.66 35.24 2.04
CA ASN A 206 -17.22 35.54 1.98
C ASN A 206 -16.36 34.34 2.37
N ALA A 207 -16.80 33.53 3.35
CA ALA A 207 -16.09 32.32 3.75
C ALA A 207 -16.15 31.26 2.65
N ALA A 208 -17.33 31.04 2.06
CA ALA A 208 -17.52 30.11 0.95
C ALA A 208 -16.62 30.47 -0.25
N SER A 209 -16.63 31.73 -0.70
CA SER A 209 -15.73 32.19 -1.76
C SER A 209 -14.26 32.04 -1.37
N GLY A 210 -13.90 32.42 -0.13
CA GLY A 210 -12.52 32.27 0.35
C GLY A 210 -12.03 30.82 0.43
N LEU A 211 -12.92 29.85 0.72
CA LEU A 211 -12.60 28.42 0.69
C LEU A 211 -12.36 27.92 -0.73
N LEU A 212 -13.15 28.37 -1.71
CA LEU A 212 -12.94 28.05 -3.12
C LEU A 212 -11.59 28.61 -3.61
N ASP A 213 -11.31 29.89 -3.31
CA ASP A 213 -10.04 30.53 -3.68
C ASP A 213 -8.84 29.89 -2.96
N TYR A 214 -9.05 29.39 -1.74
CA TYR A 214 -8.04 28.64 -1.01
C TYR A 214 -7.76 27.27 -1.64
N GLY A 215 -8.80 26.52 -1.99
CA GLY A 215 -8.68 25.24 -2.71
C GLY A 215 -7.94 25.41 -4.04
N GLU A 216 -8.27 26.45 -4.80
CA GLU A 216 -7.56 26.79 -6.04
C GLU A 216 -6.07 27.02 -5.80
N ARG A 217 -5.71 27.84 -4.79
CA ARG A 217 -4.31 28.10 -4.44
C ARG A 217 -3.54 26.85 -4.04
N LEU A 218 -4.14 25.97 -3.23
CA LEU A 218 -3.50 24.73 -2.82
C LEU A 218 -3.26 23.79 -4.01
N MET A 219 -4.24 23.68 -4.91
CA MET A 219 -4.08 22.89 -6.12
C MET A 219 -3.00 23.48 -7.05
N ARG A 220 -2.98 24.80 -7.24
CA ARG A 220 -1.91 25.49 -8.00
C ARG A 220 -0.52 25.18 -7.45
N ASN A 221 -0.35 25.23 -6.12
CA ASN A 221 0.90 24.86 -5.46
C ASN A 221 1.25 23.37 -5.63
N ALA A 222 0.26 22.49 -5.73
CA ALA A 222 0.48 21.07 -5.99
C ALA A 222 0.94 20.84 -7.44
N ILE A 223 0.32 21.54 -8.40
CA ILE A 223 0.66 21.48 -9.82
C ILE A 223 2.07 22.05 -10.07
N GLU A 224 2.46 23.15 -9.42
CA GLU A 224 3.79 23.77 -9.55
C GLU A 224 4.95 22.82 -9.19
N LYS A 225 4.68 21.79 -8.36
CA LYS A 225 5.69 20.75 -8.02
C LYS A 225 5.89 19.73 -9.13
N ILE A 226 5.01 19.68 -10.13
CA ILE A 226 5.13 18.82 -11.29
C ILE A 226 5.98 19.57 -12.32
N PRO A 227 7.07 18.99 -12.84
CA PRO A 227 7.87 19.67 -13.85
C PRO A 227 7.06 20.03 -15.10
N ASP A 228 7.27 21.24 -15.62
CA ASP A 228 6.69 21.67 -16.90
C ASP A 228 7.03 20.68 -18.02
N GLY A 229 6.02 20.28 -18.79
CA GLY A 229 6.21 19.27 -19.83
C GLY A 229 4.92 18.68 -20.37
N ASP A 230 5.09 17.81 -21.37
CA ASP A 230 4.02 17.00 -21.96
C ASP A 230 4.25 15.52 -21.62
N TYR A 231 3.32 14.93 -20.87
CA TYR A 231 3.37 13.54 -20.44
C TYR A 231 2.22 12.77 -21.08
N VAL A 232 2.50 11.61 -21.66
CA VAL A 232 1.49 10.84 -22.42
C VAL A 232 1.46 9.41 -21.94
N PHE A 233 0.26 8.90 -21.66
CA PHE A 233 0.07 7.51 -21.32
C PHE A 233 -1.19 6.95 -21.97
N THR A 234 -1.21 5.64 -22.19
CA THR A 234 -2.35 4.93 -22.78
C THR A 234 -2.49 3.59 -22.08
N ASP A 235 -3.72 3.28 -21.70
CA ASP A 235 -4.10 1.99 -21.16
C ASP A 235 -5.45 1.56 -21.77
N TYR A 236 -5.85 0.32 -21.54
CA TYR A 236 -6.92 -0.33 -22.27
C TYR A 236 -7.92 -0.99 -21.34
N ILE A 237 -9.19 -0.75 -21.61
CA ILE A 237 -10.28 -1.59 -21.11
C ILE A 237 -10.34 -2.83 -22.00
N GLU A 238 -10.42 -4.02 -21.39
CA GLU A 238 -10.32 -5.31 -22.08
C GLU A 238 -11.45 -5.54 -23.09
N ASP A 239 -12.69 -5.33 -22.67
CA ASP A 239 -13.90 -5.50 -23.49
C ASP A 239 -15.10 -4.70 -22.95
N ASP A 240 -16.10 -4.40 -23.77
CA ASP A 240 -17.33 -3.69 -23.35
C ASP A 240 -18.51 -4.61 -22.98
N GLY A 241 -18.34 -5.93 -22.97
CA GLY A 241 -19.44 -6.90 -22.80
C GLY A 241 -20.41 -6.99 -23.99
N ALA A 242 -20.17 -6.22 -25.06
CA ALA A 242 -21.04 -6.11 -26.24
C ALA A 242 -20.30 -6.29 -27.59
N GLY A 243 -19.05 -6.75 -27.54
CA GLY A 243 -18.24 -7.18 -28.69
C GLY A 243 -17.07 -6.25 -29.05
N THR A 244 -16.95 -5.07 -28.44
CA THR A 244 -15.79 -4.20 -28.59
C THR A 244 -14.70 -4.67 -27.62
N ARG A 245 -13.45 -4.77 -28.09
CA ARG A 245 -12.29 -5.20 -27.28
C ARG A 245 -11.14 -4.23 -27.44
N ASP A 246 -10.21 -4.27 -26.49
CA ASP A 246 -8.99 -3.45 -26.47
C ASP A 246 -9.28 -1.96 -26.66
N ILE A 247 -10.15 -1.43 -25.80
CA ILE A 247 -10.70 -0.07 -25.91
C ILE A 247 -9.70 0.92 -25.29
N PRO A 248 -9.05 1.79 -26.09
CA PRO A 248 -7.99 2.66 -25.58
C PRO A 248 -8.55 3.86 -24.83
N ILE A 249 -8.00 4.10 -23.64
CA ILE A 249 -8.10 5.36 -22.90
C ILE A 249 -6.73 6.02 -22.97
N LYS A 250 -6.66 7.28 -23.40
CA LYS A 250 -5.41 8.00 -23.62
C LYS A 250 -5.45 9.30 -22.83
N ALA A 251 -4.39 9.61 -22.11
CA ALA A 251 -4.22 10.90 -21.47
C ALA A 251 -2.92 11.55 -21.95
N ARG A 252 -3.01 12.82 -22.34
CA ARG A 252 -1.88 13.73 -22.43
C ARG A 252 -2.05 14.80 -21.35
N ILE A 253 -1.08 14.93 -20.47
CA ILE A 253 -1.04 15.97 -19.44
C ILE A 253 0.02 16.98 -19.84
N ASN A 254 -0.41 18.21 -20.12
CA ASN A 254 0.47 19.35 -20.32
C ASN A 254 0.49 20.18 -19.04
N VAL A 255 1.66 20.34 -18.44
CA VAL A 255 1.87 21.19 -17.25
C VAL A 255 2.62 22.44 -17.67
N THR A 256 2.11 23.61 -17.27
CA THR A 256 2.76 24.91 -17.47
C THR A 256 2.58 25.77 -16.23
N GLY A 257 3.67 25.98 -15.50
CA GLY A 257 3.69 26.71 -14.24
C GLY A 257 2.80 26.03 -13.20
N ASP A 258 1.72 26.70 -12.82
CA ASP A 258 0.76 26.26 -11.79
C ASP A 258 -0.57 25.75 -12.38
N THR A 259 -0.61 25.46 -13.69
CA THR A 259 -1.80 24.99 -14.41
C THR A 259 -1.54 23.70 -15.17
N ALA A 260 -2.59 22.89 -15.34
CA ALA A 260 -2.53 21.62 -16.07
C ALA A 260 -3.67 21.49 -17.09
N VAL A 261 -3.36 20.99 -18.28
CA VAL A 261 -4.34 20.56 -19.28
C VAL A 261 -4.29 19.05 -19.39
N VAL A 262 -5.41 18.39 -19.07
CA VAL A 262 -5.59 16.94 -19.23
C VAL A 262 -6.42 16.68 -20.48
N ASP A 263 -5.73 16.24 -21.53
CA ASP A 263 -6.30 16.02 -22.86
C ASP A 263 -6.47 14.53 -23.16
N PHE A 264 -7.73 14.11 -23.25
CA PHE A 264 -8.12 12.74 -23.59
C PHE A 264 -8.52 12.55 -25.06
N ARG A 265 -8.41 13.58 -25.90
CA ARG A 265 -8.78 13.47 -27.32
C ARG A 265 -7.96 12.39 -28.01
N GLY A 266 -8.62 11.57 -28.81
CA GLY A 266 -8.04 10.36 -29.42
C GLY A 266 -8.14 9.09 -28.57
N SER A 267 -8.80 9.15 -27.40
CA SER A 267 -9.40 7.97 -26.75
C SER A 267 -10.49 7.35 -27.62
N SER A 268 -11.00 6.17 -27.24
CA SER A 268 -12.05 5.50 -28.01
C SER A 268 -13.30 6.37 -28.20
N LYS A 269 -13.94 6.21 -29.36
CA LYS A 269 -15.34 6.64 -29.52
C LYS A 269 -16.22 5.89 -28.52
N LYS A 270 -17.45 6.36 -28.32
CA LYS A 270 -18.44 5.60 -27.54
C LYS A 270 -18.51 4.16 -28.02
N VAL A 271 -18.62 3.25 -27.07
CA VAL A 271 -18.75 1.81 -27.30
C VAL A 271 -20.20 1.39 -27.16
N ARG A 272 -20.52 0.20 -27.67
CA ARG A 272 -21.89 -0.30 -27.64
C ARG A 272 -22.29 -0.71 -26.23
N GLY A 273 -21.38 -1.31 -25.46
CA GLY A 273 -21.65 -1.78 -24.11
C GLY A 273 -21.68 -0.66 -23.06
N CYS A 274 -21.78 -1.04 -21.79
CA CYS A 274 -22.10 -0.15 -20.67
C CYS A 274 -20.92 0.67 -20.10
N LEU A 275 -19.77 0.65 -20.76
CA LEU A 275 -18.54 1.29 -20.28
C LEU A 275 -18.39 2.76 -20.67
N ASN A 276 -19.43 3.39 -21.21
CA ASN A 276 -19.35 4.80 -21.55
C ASN A 276 -19.47 5.67 -20.28
N ALA A 277 -18.60 6.65 -20.11
CA ALA A 277 -18.64 7.58 -19.00
C ALA A 277 -19.23 8.93 -19.44
N PRO A 278 -20.18 9.51 -18.68
CA PRO A 278 -20.53 10.92 -18.86
C PRO A 278 -19.35 11.82 -18.44
N LEU A 279 -19.34 13.07 -18.91
CA LEU A 279 -18.27 14.03 -18.59
C LEU A 279 -18.11 14.26 -17.08
N SER A 280 -19.19 14.15 -16.30
CA SER A 280 -19.17 14.27 -14.84
C SER A 280 -18.25 13.24 -14.19
N VAL A 281 -18.26 11.99 -14.69
CA VAL A 281 -17.38 10.89 -14.23
C VAL A 281 -15.93 11.16 -14.58
N THR A 282 -15.66 11.55 -15.84
CA THR A 282 -14.30 11.90 -16.29
C THR A 282 -13.71 13.05 -15.48
N THR A 283 -14.53 14.06 -15.17
CA THR A 283 -14.13 15.22 -14.36
C THR A 283 -13.75 14.80 -12.94
N SER A 284 -14.56 13.95 -12.29
CA SER A 284 -14.27 13.43 -10.96
C SER A 284 -12.98 12.62 -10.92
N ALA A 285 -12.74 11.75 -11.90
CA ALA A 285 -11.54 10.92 -11.93
C ALA A 285 -10.26 11.75 -12.08
N VAL A 286 -10.27 12.79 -12.93
CA VAL A 286 -9.16 13.74 -13.04
C VAL A 286 -8.96 14.49 -11.72
N LEU A 287 -10.04 15.04 -11.15
CA LEU A 287 -9.94 15.81 -9.90
C LEU A 287 -9.37 14.97 -8.77
N TYR A 288 -9.81 13.71 -8.63
CA TYR A 288 -9.27 12.75 -7.68
C TYR A 288 -7.74 12.59 -7.81
N CYS A 289 -7.24 12.41 -9.04
CA CYS A 289 -5.80 12.21 -9.27
C CYS A 289 -4.96 13.40 -8.78
N PHE A 290 -5.39 14.62 -9.09
CA PHE A 290 -4.69 15.84 -8.65
C PHE A 290 -4.88 16.12 -7.16
N GLN A 291 -6.03 15.76 -6.59
CA GLN A 291 -6.28 15.86 -5.15
C GLN A 291 -5.31 14.97 -4.36
N CYS A 292 -4.98 13.77 -4.86
CA CYS A 292 -3.96 12.91 -4.25
C CYS A 292 -2.57 13.55 -4.17
N LEU A 293 -2.29 14.58 -4.98
CA LEU A 293 -1.02 15.33 -4.97
C LEU A 293 -1.05 16.57 -4.07
N SER A 294 -2.23 16.99 -3.62
CA SER A 294 -2.43 18.27 -2.93
C SER A 294 -2.22 18.21 -1.41
N GLY A 295 -2.16 17.01 -0.82
CA GLY A 295 -1.98 16.77 0.61
C GLY A 295 -3.29 16.71 1.39
N GLU A 296 -3.25 16.14 2.61
CA GLU A 296 -4.43 15.78 3.42
C GLU A 296 -5.32 16.99 3.82
N ASP A 297 -4.72 18.16 4.03
CA ASP A 297 -5.44 19.36 4.48
C ASP A 297 -6.16 20.13 3.35
N THR A 298 -6.13 19.62 2.11
CA THR A 298 -6.74 20.33 0.98
C THR A 298 -8.26 20.22 1.03
N PRO A 299 -9.01 21.35 1.08
CA PRO A 299 -10.46 21.33 1.09
C PRO A 299 -11.03 20.64 -0.15
N LEU A 300 -12.07 19.83 0.06
CA LEU A 300 -12.80 19.16 -1.02
C LEU A 300 -13.91 20.08 -1.52
N ASN A 301 -13.58 20.91 -2.50
CA ASN A 301 -14.49 21.90 -3.06
C ASN A 301 -14.22 22.16 -4.55
N SER A 302 -15.09 22.91 -5.22
CA SER A 302 -14.96 23.16 -6.67
C SER A 302 -13.78 24.07 -7.05
N GLY A 303 -13.16 24.74 -6.09
CA GLY A 303 -12.00 25.61 -6.33
C GLY A 303 -10.78 24.83 -6.82
N THR A 304 -10.59 23.60 -6.37
CA THR A 304 -9.45 22.75 -6.75
C THR A 304 -9.48 22.33 -8.22
N LEU A 305 -10.61 22.43 -8.91
CA LEU A 305 -10.70 22.14 -10.34
C LEU A 305 -10.32 23.34 -11.23
N ARG A 306 -10.36 24.58 -10.71
CA ARG A 306 -10.13 25.81 -11.48
C ARG A 306 -8.79 25.87 -12.25
N PRO A 307 -7.64 25.36 -11.74
CA PRO A 307 -6.38 25.38 -12.49
C PRO A 307 -6.21 24.20 -13.45
N ILE A 308 -7.22 23.34 -13.62
CA ILE A 308 -7.17 22.12 -14.43
C ILE A 308 -8.16 22.23 -15.59
N GLU A 309 -7.67 22.23 -16.82
CA GLU A 309 -8.50 22.17 -18.03
C GLU A 309 -8.63 20.72 -18.51
N ILE A 310 -9.87 20.24 -18.73
CA ILE A 310 -10.12 18.88 -19.23
C ILE A 310 -10.62 18.95 -20.67
N LYS A 311 -9.95 18.25 -21.59
CA LYS A 311 -10.33 18.16 -23.01
C LYS A 311 -10.73 16.73 -23.36
N VAL A 312 -11.91 16.58 -23.94
CA VAL A 312 -12.47 15.30 -24.38
C VAL A 312 -13.16 15.47 -25.73
N ASP A 313 -13.13 14.43 -26.56
CA ASP A 313 -13.91 14.43 -27.80
C ASP A 313 -15.41 14.30 -27.47
N GLU A 314 -16.27 15.00 -28.21
CA GLU A 314 -17.73 14.83 -28.08
C GLU A 314 -18.15 13.42 -28.52
N ASP A 315 -19.13 12.85 -27.82
CA ASP A 315 -19.68 11.51 -28.12
C ASP A 315 -18.60 10.39 -28.11
N SER A 316 -17.58 10.59 -27.27
CA SER A 316 -16.53 9.61 -26.98
C SER A 316 -16.88 8.75 -25.77
N ILE A 317 -16.05 7.73 -25.49
CA ILE A 317 -16.21 6.90 -24.29
C ILE A 317 -16.12 7.70 -22.98
N LEU A 318 -15.49 8.88 -22.98
CA LEU A 318 -15.28 9.73 -21.80
C LEU A 318 -16.21 10.97 -21.75
N ASN A 319 -17.09 11.11 -22.75
CA ASN A 319 -18.10 12.16 -22.83
C ASN A 319 -19.32 11.62 -23.60
N ALA A 320 -19.90 10.56 -23.05
CA ALA A 320 -21.03 9.86 -23.63
C ALA A 320 -22.25 10.77 -23.76
N ARG A 321 -23.06 10.55 -24.80
CA ARG A 321 -24.34 11.24 -25.00
C ARG A 321 -25.49 10.25 -24.93
N TYR A 322 -26.68 10.75 -24.58
CA TYR A 322 -27.90 9.97 -24.63
C TYR A 322 -28.09 9.34 -26.04
N PRO A 323 -28.48 8.06 -26.15
CA PRO A 323 -28.90 7.13 -25.11
C PRO A 323 -27.84 6.08 -24.70
N SER A 324 -26.54 6.41 -24.72
CA SER A 324 -25.48 5.46 -24.34
C SER A 324 -25.70 4.84 -22.96
N ALA A 325 -25.45 3.52 -22.84
CA ALA A 325 -25.32 2.83 -21.56
C ALA A 325 -24.06 3.31 -20.82
N VAL A 326 -24.17 3.61 -19.52
CA VAL A 326 -23.11 4.25 -18.72
C VAL A 326 -22.79 3.60 -17.38
N VAL A 327 -23.55 2.60 -16.94
CA VAL A 327 -23.40 2.05 -15.59
C VAL A 327 -21.98 1.53 -15.31
N GLY A 328 -21.37 0.84 -16.27
CA GLY A 328 -19.99 0.37 -16.18
C GLY A 328 -18.95 1.48 -16.34
N GLY A 329 -19.32 2.62 -16.94
CA GLY A 329 -18.46 3.79 -17.09
C GLY A 329 -18.15 4.47 -15.76
N ASN A 330 -19.12 4.50 -14.84
CA ASN A 330 -18.96 5.06 -13.50
C ASN A 330 -17.95 4.27 -12.64
N VAL A 331 -17.85 2.96 -12.87
CA VAL A 331 -17.10 2.03 -12.02
C VAL A 331 -15.80 1.53 -12.63
N GLU A 332 -15.79 1.07 -13.89
CA GLU A 332 -14.59 0.48 -14.53
C GLU A 332 -13.85 1.48 -15.41
N THR A 333 -14.57 2.26 -16.22
CA THR A 333 -13.91 3.27 -17.07
C THR A 333 -13.27 4.37 -16.23
N SER A 334 -13.92 4.76 -15.13
CA SER A 334 -13.37 5.73 -14.18
C SER A 334 -12.04 5.26 -13.56
N GLN A 335 -11.93 3.97 -13.21
CA GLN A 335 -10.66 3.37 -12.77
C GLN A 335 -9.58 3.49 -13.85
N ARG A 336 -9.94 3.21 -15.11
CA ARG A 336 -8.98 3.32 -16.21
C ARG A 336 -8.55 4.76 -16.51
N ILE A 337 -9.43 5.75 -16.29
CA ILE A 337 -9.07 7.17 -16.37
C ILE A 337 -7.99 7.49 -15.33
N VAL A 338 -8.16 7.01 -14.09
CA VAL A 338 -7.16 7.18 -13.02
C VAL A 338 -5.83 6.53 -13.42
N ASP A 339 -5.86 5.28 -13.89
CA ASP A 339 -4.65 4.57 -14.33
C ASP A 339 -3.87 5.36 -15.40
N VAL A 340 -4.53 5.96 -16.39
CA VAL A 340 -3.82 6.71 -17.44
C VAL A 340 -3.33 8.08 -16.99
N VAL A 341 -4.05 8.74 -16.07
CA VAL A 341 -3.61 10.03 -15.51
C VAL A 341 -2.39 9.82 -14.62
N PHE A 342 -2.42 8.81 -13.73
CA PHE A 342 -1.26 8.45 -12.93
C PHE A 342 -0.12 7.89 -13.78
N GLY A 343 -0.38 7.07 -14.80
CA GLY A 343 0.66 6.60 -15.72
C GLY A 343 1.36 7.73 -16.48
N ALA A 344 0.66 8.83 -16.80
CA ALA A 344 1.27 10.03 -17.36
C ALA A 344 2.08 10.79 -16.29
N LEU A 345 1.50 11.04 -15.10
CA LEU A 345 2.19 11.74 -14.01
C LEU A 345 3.43 10.98 -13.48
N ALA A 346 3.43 9.65 -13.53
CA ALA A 346 4.58 8.82 -13.13
C ALA A 346 5.83 9.07 -13.99
N GLN A 347 5.68 9.63 -15.19
CA GLN A 347 6.81 10.07 -16.02
C GLN A 347 7.42 11.38 -15.53
N ALA A 348 6.63 12.22 -14.86
CA ALA A 348 7.03 13.52 -14.35
C ALA A 348 7.58 13.45 -12.92
N ILE A 349 6.90 12.67 -12.06
CA ILE A 349 7.15 12.58 -10.62
C ILE A 349 7.11 11.10 -10.16
N PRO A 350 8.03 10.24 -10.66
CA PRO A 350 8.00 8.79 -10.46
C PRO A 350 8.07 8.32 -9.00
N GLU A 351 8.70 9.10 -8.13
CA GLU A 351 8.82 8.79 -6.70
C GLU A 351 7.53 9.08 -5.93
N THR A 352 6.63 9.91 -6.46
CA THR A 352 5.35 10.26 -5.82
C THR A 352 4.22 9.35 -6.29
N ILE A 353 4.29 8.86 -7.51
CA ILE A 353 3.22 8.07 -8.11
C ILE A 353 3.45 6.57 -7.89
N GLN A 354 2.42 5.90 -7.36
CA GLN A 354 2.41 4.45 -7.19
C GLN A 354 2.36 3.70 -8.54
N ALA A 355 2.73 2.42 -8.53
CA ALA A 355 2.38 1.49 -9.59
C ALA A 355 0.84 1.37 -9.74
N ALA A 356 0.36 0.72 -10.80
CA ALA A 356 -1.09 0.51 -10.93
C ALA A 356 -1.64 -0.34 -9.78
N SER A 357 -2.76 0.11 -9.20
CA SER A 357 -3.56 -0.71 -8.30
C SER A 357 -4.38 -1.73 -9.10
N ALA A 358 -5.24 -2.49 -8.43
CA ALA A 358 -6.07 -3.53 -9.02
C ALA A 358 -6.85 -3.08 -10.27
N GLY A 359 -7.11 -1.77 -10.47
CA GLY A 359 -7.63 -1.21 -11.72
C GLY A 359 -9.06 -1.69 -12.07
N THR A 360 -9.82 -2.07 -11.05
CA THR A 360 -11.19 -2.60 -11.13
C THR A 360 -11.89 -2.39 -9.80
N MET A 361 -13.19 -2.10 -9.81
CA MET A 361 -14.02 -2.19 -8.60
C MET A 361 -14.55 -3.60 -8.36
N SER A 362 -14.34 -4.51 -9.31
CA SER A 362 -14.83 -5.89 -9.31
C SER A 362 -16.31 -5.97 -8.92
N ASN A 363 -17.15 -5.32 -9.73
CA ASN A 363 -18.57 -5.17 -9.44
C ASN A 363 -19.30 -6.52 -9.51
N LEU A 364 -19.99 -6.82 -8.42
CA LEU A 364 -20.91 -7.94 -8.28
C LEU A 364 -22.31 -7.37 -8.01
N ALA A 365 -23.26 -7.71 -8.88
CA ALA A 365 -24.67 -7.47 -8.64
C ALA A 365 -25.40 -8.81 -8.70
N PHE A 366 -26.34 -9.04 -7.78
CA PHE A 366 -27.19 -10.21 -7.85
C PHE A 366 -28.55 -9.97 -7.20
N GLY A 367 -29.50 -10.84 -7.51
CA GLY A 367 -30.83 -10.76 -6.92
C GLY A 367 -31.77 -11.83 -7.45
N SER A 368 -33.05 -11.66 -7.13
CA SER A 368 -34.09 -12.58 -7.58
C SER A 368 -34.23 -12.58 -9.11
N PRO A 369 -34.64 -13.72 -9.71
CA PRO A 369 -35.02 -13.78 -11.11
C PRO A 369 -36.13 -12.77 -11.46
N GLU A 370 -36.22 -12.38 -12.73
CA GLU A 370 -37.17 -11.35 -13.21
C GLU A 370 -38.64 -11.69 -12.92
N ASP A 371 -39.00 -12.98 -12.93
CA ASP A 371 -40.37 -13.44 -12.68
C ASP A 371 -40.77 -13.46 -11.19
N THR A 372 -39.85 -13.11 -10.28
CA THR A 372 -40.14 -13.06 -8.84
C THR A 372 -40.98 -11.82 -8.52
N PRO A 373 -42.12 -11.96 -7.79
CA PRO A 373 -42.91 -10.81 -7.36
C PRO A 373 -42.06 -9.79 -6.59
N ALA A 374 -42.22 -8.50 -6.90
CA ALA A 374 -41.38 -7.43 -6.37
C ALA A 374 -41.30 -7.42 -4.82
N ASP A 375 -42.43 -7.65 -4.14
CA ASP A 375 -42.52 -7.69 -2.67
C ASP A 375 -41.84 -8.92 -2.03
N SER A 376 -41.43 -9.90 -2.84
CA SER A 376 -40.63 -11.07 -2.43
C SER A 376 -39.27 -11.12 -3.14
N SER A 377 -38.94 -10.07 -3.89
CA SER A 377 -37.69 -9.95 -4.62
C SER A 377 -36.64 -9.25 -3.78
N TYR A 378 -35.38 -9.54 -4.05
CA TYR A 378 -34.24 -8.85 -3.44
C TYR A 378 -33.25 -8.47 -4.54
N ALA A 379 -32.46 -7.43 -4.26
CA ALA A 379 -31.39 -6.96 -5.14
C ALA A 379 -30.22 -6.45 -4.30
N TYR A 380 -29.00 -6.81 -4.71
CA TYR A 380 -27.78 -6.45 -4.01
C TYR A 380 -26.69 -6.06 -4.99
N TYR A 381 -25.86 -5.10 -4.57
CA TYR A 381 -24.71 -4.60 -5.32
C TYR A 381 -23.51 -4.44 -4.39
N GLU A 382 -22.36 -4.92 -4.83
CA GLU A 382 -21.09 -4.83 -4.11
C GLU A 382 -19.91 -4.53 -5.04
N THR A 383 -19.02 -3.65 -4.59
CA THR A 383 -17.65 -3.54 -5.12
C THR A 383 -16.70 -4.31 -4.21
N ILE A 384 -15.76 -5.06 -4.78
CA ILE A 384 -14.82 -5.90 -4.02
C ILE A 384 -13.41 -5.34 -4.14
N ALA A 385 -12.77 -5.16 -2.98
CA ALA A 385 -11.41 -4.63 -2.85
C ALA A 385 -10.34 -5.51 -3.54
N GLY A 386 -9.19 -4.92 -3.83
CA GLY A 386 -8.06 -5.57 -4.49
C GLY A 386 -6.71 -5.13 -3.92
N GLY A 387 -5.64 -5.36 -4.67
CA GLY A 387 -4.30 -4.88 -4.31
C GLY A 387 -4.05 -3.43 -4.70
N MET A 388 -3.47 -2.64 -3.80
CA MET A 388 -2.95 -1.30 -4.13
C MET A 388 -1.56 -1.40 -4.77
N GLY A 389 -1.20 -0.48 -5.66
CA GLY A 389 0.14 -0.44 -6.23
C GLY A 389 1.22 -0.14 -5.18
N GLY A 390 2.41 -0.72 -5.35
CA GLY A 390 3.59 -0.33 -4.58
C GLY A 390 3.98 1.12 -4.86
N ARG A 391 4.67 1.78 -3.94
CA ARG A 391 5.19 3.15 -4.11
C ARG A 391 6.56 3.32 -3.49
N SER A 392 7.27 4.37 -3.88
CA SER A 392 8.52 4.73 -3.22
C SER A 392 8.29 4.89 -1.70
N GLY A 393 9.08 4.17 -0.91
CA GLY A 393 9.03 4.17 0.55
C GLY A 393 8.02 3.22 1.20
N ALA A 394 7.10 2.59 0.46
CA ALA A 394 6.10 1.71 1.07
C ALA A 394 5.46 0.69 0.09
N ASN A 395 5.21 -0.52 0.61
CA ASN A 395 4.45 -1.55 -0.09
C ASN A 395 3.00 -1.09 -0.36
N GLY A 396 2.39 -1.70 -1.37
CA GLY A 396 0.96 -1.57 -1.62
C GLY A 396 0.15 -2.24 -0.50
N ALA A 397 -0.94 -1.60 -0.09
CA ALA A 397 -1.88 -2.19 0.84
C ALA A 397 -2.63 -3.39 0.22
N ASN A 398 -2.72 -4.48 0.99
CA ASN A 398 -3.48 -5.67 0.61
C ASN A 398 -4.98 -5.44 0.81
N ALA A 399 -5.80 -6.01 -0.07
CA ALA A 399 -7.24 -6.15 0.14
C ALA A 399 -7.97 -4.83 0.49
N VAL A 400 -7.64 -3.75 -0.21
CA VAL A 400 -8.23 -2.42 -0.01
C VAL A 400 -8.93 -1.92 -1.27
N HIS A 401 -9.99 -1.13 -1.10
CA HIS A 401 -10.57 -0.36 -2.20
C HIS A 401 -9.61 0.75 -2.60
N THR A 402 -9.39 0.91 -3.90
CA THR A 402 -8.48 1.89 -4.45
C THR A 402 -9.21 2.83 -5.40
N HIS A 403 -8.73 4.07 -5.45
CA HIS A 403 -9.13 5.09 -6.40
C HIS A 403 -10.60 5.48 -6.34
N MET A 404 -11.39 5.06 -7.32
CA MET A 404 -12.73 5.61 -7.54
C MET A 404 -13.78 5.10 -6.55
N THR A 405 -13.37 4.31 -5.56
CA THR A 405 -14.19 3.81 -4.46
C THR A 405 -13.35 3.68 -3.19
N ASN A 406 -14.01 3.87 -2.05
CA ASN A 406 -13.53 3.72 -0.68
C ASN A 406 -14.68 3.23 0.23
N THR A 407 -15.68 2.54 -0.37
CA THR A 407 -16.78 1.94 0.40
C THR A 407 -16.24 0.91 1.38
N LEU A 408 -16.90 0.76 2.52
CA LEU A 408 -16.60 -0.36 3.42
C LEU A 408 -17.05 -1.67 2.79
N ASN A 409 -16.44 -2.79 3.20
CA ASN A 409 -16.94 -4.11 2.84
C ASN A 409 -18.28 -4.37 3.54
N THR A 410 -19.20 -5.08 2.89
CA THR A 410 -20.39 -5.58 3.59
C THR A 410 -19.96 -6.69 4.55
N PRO A 411 -20.29 -6.60 5.86
CA PRO A 411 -20.00 -7.67 6.82
C PRO A 411 -20.67 -8.98 6.42
N VAL A 412 -19.98 -10.11 6.65
CA VAL A 412 -20.51 -11.45 6.33
C VAL A 412 -21.81 -11.73 7.08
N GLU A 413 -21.86 -11.40 8.38
CA GLU A 413 -23.08 -11.59 9.18
C GLU A 413 -24.25 -10.74 8.68
N ALA A 414 -23.98 -9.55 8.12
CA ALA A 414 -25.02 -8.70 7.56
C ALA A 414 -25.56 -9.29 6.26
N ILE A 415 -24.68 -9.73 5.34
CA ILE A 415 -25.14 -10.27 4.06
C ILE A 415 -25.91 -11.58 4.23
N GLU A 416 -25.48 -12.48 5.11
CA GLU A 416 -26.15 -13.77 5.35
C GLU A 416 -27.44 -13.64 6.15
N ARG A 417 -27.62 -12.53 6.89
CA ARG A 417 -28.88 -12.24 7.58
C ARG A 417 -29.95 -11.73 6.64
N GLU A 418 -29.58 -10.84 5.73
CA GLU A 418 -30.53 -10.11 4.88
C GLU A 418 -30.78 -10.80 3.53
N LEU A 419 -29.83 -11.57 3.00
CA LEU A 419 -29.89 -12.12 1.64
C LEU A 419 -29.79 -13.65 1.64
N PRO A 420 -30.39 -14.35 0.65
CA PRO A 420 -30.34 -15.81 0.55
C PRO A 420 -29.00 -16.29 -0.04
N VAL A 421 -27.89 -15.90 0.57
CA VAL A 421 -26.53 -16.31 0.23
C VAL A 421 -25.73 -16.67 1.48
N MET A 422 -24.71 -17.51 1.31
CA MET A 422 -23.73 -17.89 2.33
C MET A 422 -22.33 -17.56 1.82
N VAL A 423 -21.50 -16.87 2.61
CA VAL A 423 -20.13 -16.51 2.24
C VAL A 423 -19.19 -17.64 2.67
N GLU A 424 -18.86 -18.54 1.73
CA GLU A 424 -18.06 -19.73 2.03
C GLU A 424 -16.55 -19.42 2.19
N SER A 425 -16.06 -18.34 1.59
CA SER A 425 -14.67 -17.94 1.73
C SER A 425 -14.48 -16.43 1.55
N TYR A 426 -13.65 -15.83 2.40
CA TYR A 426 -13.21 -14.44 2.28
C TYR A 426 -11.80 -14.28 2.87
N PHE A 427 -10.78 -14.18 2.03
CA PHE A 427 -9.38 -14.08 2.48
C PHE A 427 -8.47 -13.38 1.45
N ILE A 428 -7.30 -12.93 1.88
CA ILE A 428 -6.29 -12.29 1.02
C ILE A 428 -5.68 -13.32 0.06
N LYS A 429 -5.68 -13.02 -1.24
CA LYS A 429 -5.04 -13.83 -2.29
C LYS A 429 -3.53 -13.62 -2.27
N LYS A 430 -2.83 -14.27 -1.34
CA LYS A 430 -1.40 -14.09 -1.11
C LYS A 430 -0.55 -14.30 -2.38
N GLY A 431 0.42 -13.41 -2.60
CA GLY A 431 1.33 -13.46 -3.75
C GLY A 431 0.66 -13.12 -5.08
N SER A 432 -0.40 -12.33 -5.06
CA SER A 432 -1.00 -11.71 -6.25
C SER A 432 -0.46 -10.32 -6.54
N GLY A 433 0.14 -9.63 -5.57
CA GLY A 433 0.90 -8.40 -5.77
C GLY A 433 2.14 -8.62 -6.64
N GLY A 434 2.48 -7.62 -7.47
CA GLY A 434 3.68 -7.59 -8.28
C GLY A 434 4.92 -7.33 -7.43
N ALA A 435 6.01 -8.03 -7.72
CA ALA A 435 7.27 -7.87 -7.00
C ALA A 435 7.89 -6.49 -7.28
N GLY A 436 8.55 -5.89 -6.28
CA GLY A 436 9.30 -4.67 -6.46
C GLY A 436 10.22 -4.41 -5.28
N SER A 437 11.01 -3.32 -5.33
CA SER A 437 11.63 -2.77 -4.11
C SER A 437 10.57 -2.48 -3.04
N PHE A 438 9.39 -2.07 -3.50
CA PHE A 438 8.16 -2.02 -2.74
C PHE A 438 7.09 -2.83 -3.51
N PRO A 439 6.77 -4.06 -3.07
CA PRO A 439 5.77 -4.89 -3.72
C PRO A 439 4.39 -4.24 -3.77
N GLY A 440 3.60 -4.60 -4.79
CA GLY A 440 2.18 -4.31 -4.83
C GLY A 440 1.41 -5.14 -3.81
N GLY A 441 0.26 -4.65 -3.38
CA GLY A 441 -0.62 -5.35 -2.45
C GLY A 441 -1.32 -6.54 -3.11
N ASP A 442 -1.69 -7.51 -2.30
CA ASP A 442 -2.46 -8.67 -2.69
C ASP A 442 -3.97 -8.38 -2.81
N GLY A 443 -4.61 -9.03 -3.78
CA GLY A 443 -6.06 -9.04 -3.94
C GLY A 443 -6.79 -9.93 -2.94
N ILE A 444 -8.04 -10.24 -3.23
CA ILE A 444 -8.98 -10.96 -2.35
C ILE A 444 -9.57 -12.16 -3.10
N VAL A 445 -9.84 -13.24 -2.37
CA VAL A 445 -10.77 -14.29 -2.78
C VAL A 445 -12.06 -14.14 -1.99
N ARG A 446 -13.20 -14.00 -2.69
CA ARG A 446 -14.53 -13.95 -2.08
C ARG A 446 -15.51 -14.87 -2.81
N GLN A 447 -16.22 -15.74 -2.09
CA GLN A 447 -17.13 -16.73 -2.67
C GLN A 447 -18.51 -16.67 -2.02
N TYR A 448 -19.55 -16.58 -2.86
CA TYR A 448 -20.95 -16.50 -2.45
C TYR A 448 -21.67 -17.75 -2.95
N ARG A 449 -22.18 -18.58 -2.03
CA ARG A 449 -23.08 -19.71 -2.31
C ARG A 449 -24.51 -19.21 -2.27
N PHE A 450 -25.24 -19.41 -3.37
CA PHE A 450 -26.64 -18.98 -3.48
C PHE A 450 -27.56 -20.06 -2.89
N LEU A 451 -28.48 -19.65 -2.02
CA LEU A 451 -29.44 -20.56 -1.38
C LEU A 451 -30.74 -20.70 -2.18
N GLU A 452 -30.97 -19.78 -3.12
CA GLU A 452 -32.12 -19.76 -4.02
C GLU A 452 -31.65 -19.52 -5.47
N ASP A 453 -32.50 -19.85 -6.43
CA ASP A 453 -32.27 -19.50 -7.83
C ASP A 453 -32.16 -17.98 -7.96
N SER A 454 -31.07 -17.52 -8.56
CA SER A 454 -30.67 -16.11 -8.56
C SER A 454 -30.11 -15.70 -9.91
N HIS A 455 -30.08 -14.39 -10.16
CA HIS A 455 -29.42 -13.82 -11.33
C HIS A 455 -28.22 -13.01 -10.90
N VAL A 456 -27.07 -13.20 -11.55
CA VAL A 456 -25.80 -12.55 -11.21
C VAL A 456 -25.26 -11.81 -12.41
N SER A 457 -24.89 -10.55 -12.20
CA SER A 457 -24.16 -9.70 -13.15
C SER A 457 -22.77 -9.37 -12.60
N LEU A 458 -21.76 -9.58 -13.42
CA LEU A 458 -20.36 -9.24 -13.15
C LEU A 458 -19.93 -8.18 -14.15
N ILE A 459 -19.40 -7.07 -13.64
CA ILE A 459 -18.69 -6.06 -14.44
C ILE A 459 -17.31 -5.91 -13.78
N THR A 460 -16.31 -6.57 -14.35
CA THR A 460 -14.95 -6.58 -13.79
C THR A 460 -13.91 -6.32 -14.87
N GLU A 461 -12.76 -5.77 -14.48
CA GLU A 461 -11.57 -5.56 -15.33
C GLU A 461 -10.34 -6.32 -14.82
N ARG A 462 -9.24 -6.27 -15.60
CA ARG A 462 -7.95 -6.89 -15.30
C ARG A 462 -8.04 -8.41 -15.13
N ARG A 463 -8.76 -9.07 -16.04
CA ARG A 463 -8.88 -10.55 -16.13
C ARG A 463 -7.98 -11.14 -17.22
N GLU A 464 -7.51 -10.31 -18.14
CA GLU A 464 -6.60 -10.64 -19.25
C GLU A 464 -5.33 -9.77 -19.22
N ARG A 465 -5.45 -8.50 -18.80
CA ARG A 465 -4.38 -7.52 -18.65
C ARG A 465 -4.01 -7.38 -17.18
N HIS A 466 -2.73 -7.24 -16.94
CA HIS A 466 -2.18 -7.11 -15.60
C HIS A 466 -2.21 -5.65 -15.12
N PRO A 467 -2.39 -5.42 -13.81
CA PRO A 467 -1.98 -4.17 -13.15
C PRO A 467 -0.47 -3.98 -13.31
N TRP A 468 -0.06 -2.92 -14.01
CA TRP A 468 1.33 -2.73 -14.40
C TRP A 468 2.23 -2.28 -13.23
N GLY A 469 3.45 -2.80 -13.18
CA GLY A 469 4.52 -2.32 -12.31
C GLY A 469 5.13 -1.00 -12.82
N THR A 470 5.89 -0.30 -11.98
CA THR A 470 6.61 0.92 -12.35
C THR A 470 8.01 0.96 -11.78
N GLN A 471 8.88 1.78 -12.39
CA GLN A 471 10.29 1.92 -12.00
C GLN A 471 11.06 0.57 -11.93
N GLY A 472 10.69 -0.38 -12.80
CA GLY A 472 11.31 -1.71 -12.84
C GLY A 472 10.66 -2.76 -11.93
N GLY A 473 9.57 -2.43 -11.24
CA GLY A 473 8.73 -3.41 -10.55
C GLY A 473 7.94 -4.27 -11.53
N GLU A 474 7.58 -5.48 -11.09
CA GLU A 474 6.81 -6.45 -11.86
C GLU A 474 5.30 -6.16 -11.78
N ASP A 475 4.57 -6.67 -12.77
CA ASP A 475 3.12 -6.54 -12.83
C ASP A 475 2.42 -7.40 -11.76
N GLY A 476 1.27 -6.93 -11.28
CA GLY A 476 0.38 -7.71 -10.43
C GLY A 476 -0.31 -8.85 -11.20
N LYS A 477 -0.73 -9.89 -10.48
CA LYS A 477 -1.52 -10.98 -11.07
C LYS A 477 -2.94 -10.48 -11.40
N SER A 478 -3.47 -10.96 -12.52
CA SER A 478 -4.85 -10.71 -12.94
C SER A 478 -5.87 -11.36 -11.99
N GLY A 479 -7.08 -10.81 -11.98
CA GLY A 479 -8.21 -11.41 -11.29
C GLY A 479 -8.80 -12.60 -12.05
N GLN A 480 -9.77 -13.27 -11.44
CA GLN A 480 -10.54 -14.35 -12.06
C GLN A 480 -11.96 -14.40 -11.50
N ASN A 481 -12.93 -14.73 -12.36
CA ASN A 481 -14.31 -15.01 -11.98
C ASN A 481 -14.60 -16.49 -12.25
N THR A 482 -15.25 -17.18 -11.31
CA THR A 482 -15.50 -18.62 -11.40
C THR A 482 -16.90 -18.97 -10.89
N LEU A 483 -17.66 -19.76 -11.65
CA LEU A 483 -18.87 -20.44 -11.18
C LEU A 483 -18.49 -21.82 -10.63
N VAL A 484 -18.97 -22.16 -9.44
CA VAL A 484 -18.67 -23.38 -8.70
C VAL A 484 -19.95 -24.18 -8.46
N SER A 485 -20.07 -25.34 -9.11
CA SER A 485 -21.23 -26.24 -9.02
C SER A 485 -20.78 -27.58 -8.44
N GLY A 486 -20.89 -27.72 -7.12
CA GLY A 486 -20.34 -28.88 -6.40
C GLY A 486 -18.80 -28.93 -6.47
N LYS A 487 -18.26 -29.91 -7.20
CA LYS A 487 -16.81 -30.05 -7.44
C LYS A 487 -16.35 -29.47 -8.78
N GLU A 488 -17.28 -29.04 -9.62
CA GLU A 488 -16.96 -28.47 -10.93
C GLU A 488 -16.73 -26.96 -10.82
N GLU A 489 -15.66 -26.48 -11.44
CA GLU A 489 -15.35 -25.05 -11.53
C GLU A 489 -15.33 -24.63 -13.00
N LYS A 490 -16.08 -23.57 -13.34
CA LYS A 490 -16.14 -22.98 -14.68
C LYS A 490 -15.70 -21.53 -14.64
N LYS A 491 -14.62 -21.20 -15.35
CA LYS A 491 -14.17 -19.82 -15.53
C LYS A 491 -15.25 -18.99 -16.24
N LEU A 492 -15.58 -17.85 -15.66
CA LEU A 492 -16.49 -16.86 -16.23
C LEU A 492 -15.70 -15.73 -16.92
N PRO A 493 -16.29 -15.07 -17.93
CA PRO A 493 -15.72 -13.85 -18.51
C PRO A 493 -15.57 -12.71 -17.49
N ALA A 494 -14.82 -11.67 -17.86
CA ALA A 494 -14.68 -10.45 -17.07
C ALA A 494 -16.03 -9.73 -16.89
N LYS A 495 -16.85 -9.75 -17.94
CA LYS A 495 -18.18 -9.16 -17.97
C LYS A 495 -19.18 -10.24 -18.38
N CYS A 496 -20.09 -10.60 -17.50
CA CYS A 496 -21.14 -11.58 -17.82
C CYS A 496 -22.40 -11.35 -16.99
N SER A 497 -23.52 -11.83 -17.51
CA SER A 497 -24.78 -11.92 -16.78
C SER A 497 -25.30 -13.35 -16.91
N ILE A 498 -25.52 -14.02 -15.78
CA ILE A 498 -25.82 -15.46 -15.72
C ILE A 498 -26.92 -15.76 -14.70
N ALA A 499 -27.74 -16.76 -15.01
CA ALA A 499 -28.57 -17.40 -14.01
C ALA A 499 -27.71 -18.37 -13.18
N VAL A 500 -27.91 -18.37 -11.86
CA VAL A 500 -27.23 -19.22 -10.89
C VAL A 500 -28.28 -20.01 -10.13
N LYS A 501 -28.10 -21.32 -10.00
CA LYS A 501 -29.05 -22.20 -9.31
C LYS A 501 -28.78 -22.28 -7.82
N ALA A 502 -29.84 -22.54 -7.05
CA ALA A 502 -29.70 -22.84 -5.64
C ALA A 502 -28.63 -23.94 -5.41
N GLY A 503 -27.69 -23.68 -4.52
CA GLY A 503 -26.56 -24.55 -4.24
C GLY A 503 -25.32 -24.32 -5.11
N GLU A 504 -25.35 -23.46 -6.13
CA GLU A 504 -24.16 -23.01 -6.88
C GLU A 504 -23.50 -21.80 -6.19
N ALA A 505 -22.21 -21.57 -6.48
CA ALA A 505 -21.49 -20.43 -5.92
C ALA A 505 -20.72 -19.63 -6.99
N VAL A 506 -20.60 -18.33 -6.77
CA VAL A 506 -19.75 -17.45 -7.57
C VAL A 506 -18.53 -17.05 -6.74
N ARG A 507 -17.34 -17.37 -7.23
CA ARG A 507 -16.05 -16.97 -6.65
C ARG A 507 -15.45 -15.84 -7.48
N ILE A 508 -15.08 -14.76 -6.81
CA ILE A 508 -14.36 -13.63 -7.38
C ILE A 508 -12.98 -13.57 -6.72
N GLU A 509 -11.96 -13.62 -7.56
CA GLU A 509 -10.58 -13.39 -7.19
C GLU A 509 -10.18 -12.04 -7.78
N THR A 510 -9.93 -11.04 -6.93
CA THR A 510 -9.55 -9.71 -7.41
C THR A 510 -8.05 -9.65 -7.76
N PRO A 511 -7.64 -8.73 -8.65
CA PRO A 511 -6.23 -8.55 -9.01
C PRO A 511 -5.39 -8.03 -7.82
N GLY A 512 -4.09 -8.29 -7.86
CA GLY A 512 -3.12 -7.58 -7.01
C GLY A 512 -2.79 -6.19 -7.56
N GLY A 513 -1.91 -5.44 -6.89
CA GLY A 513 -1.30 -4.22 -7.42
C GLY A 513 0.04 -4.52 -8.10
N GLY A 514 0.50 -3.64 -8.99
CA GLY A 514 1.87 -3.69 -9.53
C GLY A 514 2.92 -3.33 -8.48
N GLY A 515 4.13 -3.84 -8.65
CA GLY A 515 5.28 -3.50 -7.81
C GLY A 515 5.93 -2.17 -8.24
N TRP A 516 6.57 -1.50 -7.29
CA TRP A 516 7.38 -0.31 -7.55
C TRP A 516 8.85 -0.61 -7.31
N GLY A 517 9.71 -0.20 -8.24
CA GLY A 517 11.15 -0.40 -8.16
C GLY A 517 11.56 -1.85 -8.47
N THR A 518 12.80 -2.07 -8.89
CA THR A 518 13.29 -3.44 -9.14
C THR A 518 13.32 -4.25 -7.83
N PRO A 519 12.74 -5.46 -7.79
CA PRO A 519 12.85 -6.33 -6.62
C PRO A 519 14.33 -6.72 -6.38
N PRO A 520 14.76 -6.90 -5.11
CA PRO A 520 16.11 -7.36 -4.84
C PRO A 520 16.32 -8.76 -5.46
N ALA A 521 17.34 -8.88 -6.31
CA ALA A 521 17.56 -10.08 -7.11
C ALA A 521 18.10 -11.28 -6.32
N PHE A 522 18.54 -11.07 -5.07
CA PHE A 522 19.22 -12.06 -4.23
C PHE A 522 18.79 -11.92 -2.75
N LEU A 523 18.63 -13.05 -2.08
CA LEU A 523 18.54 -13.09 -0.63
C LEU A 523 19.90 -12.70 -0.04
N THR A 524 19.89 -11.69 0.82
CA THR A 524 21.13 -11.14 1.38
C THR A 524 21.27 -11.47 2.88
N VAL A 525 22.46 -11.86 3.31
CA VAL A 525 22.88 -12.01 4.70
C VAL A 525 24.02 -11.05 4.98
N ASP A 526 23.84 -10.19 5.98
CA ASP A 526 24.94 -9.38 6.52
C ASP A 526 25.36 -9.95 7.88
N ALA A 527 26.62 -10.38 7.97
CA ALA A 527 27.16 -11.06 9.13
C ALA A 527 27.66 -10.15 10.26
N HIS A 528 27.52 -8.81 10.17
CA HIS A 528 27.90 -7.95 11.29
C HIS A 528 27.26 -6.55 11.25
N GLN A 529 26.32 -6.24 12.17
CA GLN A 529 25.63 -4.95 12.24
C GLN A 529 25.45 -4.44 13.69
N ASP A 530 25.90 -3.21 13.97
CA ASP A 530 25.88 -2.57 15.30
C ASP A 530 24.60 -1.77 15.62
N ILE A 531 23.45 -2.38 15.33
CA ILE A 531 22.14 -1.73 15.44
C ILE A 531 21.84 -1.26 16.88
N ALA A 532 21.87 -2.17 17.86
CA ALA A 532 21.47 -1.83 19.23
C ALA A 532 22.41 -0.81 19.89
N PHE A 533 23.72 -0.91 19.62
CA PHE A 533 24.68 0.09 20.09
C PHE A 533 24.32 1.48 19.57
N HIS A 534 24.09 1.62 18.25
CA HIS A 534 23.81 2.92 17.65
C HIS A 534 22.43 3.47 18.04
N VAL A 535 21.39 2.62 18.05
CA VAL A 535 20.04 2.98 18.52
C VAL A 535 20.10 3.56 19.93
N ARG A 536 20.80 2.88 20.85
CA ARG A 536 20.93 3.34 22.23
C ARG A 536 21.83 4.56 22.38
N HIS A 537 22.97 4.60 21.69
CA HIS A 537 23.93 5.69 21.81
C HIS A 537 23.33 7.03 21.37
N TYR A 538 22.62 7.02 20.25
CA TYR A 538 22.02 8.23 19.68
C TYR A 538 20.54 8.41 20.05
N LYS A 539 19.93 7.44 20.74
CA LYS A 539 18.49 7.42 21.08
C LYS A 539 17.62 7.64 19.85
N ARG A 540 17.95 6.95 18.75
CA ARG A 540 17.25 7.08 17.47
C ARG A 540 16.16 6.04 17.34
N ASP A 541 15.11 6.38 16.60
CA ASP A 541 14.14 5.42 16.10
C ASP A 541 14.81 4.45 15.11
N PHE A 542 14.35 3.19 15.08
CA PHE A 542 14.91 2.17 14.20
C PHE A 542 14.35 2.24 12.78
N GLU A 543 13.12 2.71 12.61
CA GLU A 543 12.45 2.84 11.31
C GLU A 543 12.67 4.22 10.69
N ASN A 544 12.44 5.29 11.47
CA ASN A 544 12.40 6.69 11.04
C ASN A 544 13.34 7.59 11.87
N PRO A 545 14.67 7.46 11.69
CA PRO A 545 15.64 8.18 12.50
C PRO A 545 15.70 9.68 12.16
N GLU A 546 15.81 10.53 13.19
CA GLU A 546 16.07 11.97 13.03
C GLU A 546 17.57 12.32 12.90
N VAL A 547 18.45 11.32 13.10
CA VAL A 547 19.90 11.46 13.05
C VAL A 547 20.48 10.60 11.93
N PRO A 548 21.62 10.98 11.31
CA PRO A 548 22.27 10.14 10.32
C PRO A 548 22.65 8.77 10.90
N CYS A 549 22.25 7.70 10.22
CA CYS A 549 22.67 6.32 10.51
C CYS A 549 22.78 5.52 9.21
N MET A 550 23.44 4.37 9.25
CA MET A 550 23.59 3.50 8.07
C MET A 550 22.42 2.54 7.94
N ILE A 551 21.79 2.15 9.05
CA ILE A 551 20.80 1.07 9.11
C ILE A 551 19.45 1.56 9.59
N THR A 552 18.40 1.28 8.80
CA THR A 552 17.00 1.45 9.17
C THR A 552 16.20 0.23 8.73
N LEU A 553 15.03 -0.01 9.33
CA LEU A 553 14.13 -1.09 8.90
C LEU A 553 13.73 -0.98 7.41
N PRO A 554 13.34 0.19 6.86
CA PRO A 554 13.07 0.34 5.43
C PRO A 554 14.31 0.09 4.57
N GLY A 555 15.49 0.52 5.03
CA GLY A 555 16.76 0.29 4.34
C GLY A 555 17.09 -1.20 4.22
N LEU A 556 16.91 -1.97 5.30
CA LEU A 556 17.10 -3.43 5.29
C LEU A 556 16.18 -4.10 4.27
N ARG A 557 14.90 -3.72 4.23
CA ARG A 557 13.95 -4.23 3.22
C ARG A 557 14.39 -3.91 1.80
N GLN A 558 14.74 -2.65 1.54
CA GLN A 558 15.17 -2.19 0.23
C GLN A 558 16.45 -2.88 -0.26
N SER A 559 17.35 -3.24 0.67
CA SER A 559 18.62 -3.91 0.36
C SER A 559 18.46 -5.38 -0.06
N GLY A 560 17.33 -6.02 0.27
CA GLY A 560 17.15 -7.47 0.14
C GLY A 560 17.78 -8.29 1.26
N VAL A 561 18.24 -7.65 2.35
CA VAL A 561 18.73 -8.34 3.55
C VAL A 561 17.58 -9.11 4.20
N ARG A 562 17.79 -10.42 4.36
CA ARG A 562 16.85 -11.34 5.01
C ARG A 562 17.39 -11.90 6.33
N VAL A 563 18.71 -11.88 6.52
CA VAL A 563 19.32 -12.19 7.81
C VAL A 563 20.35 -11.13 8.16
N VAL A 564 20.27 -10.62 9.38
CA VAL A 564 21.26 -9.74 9.98
C VAL A 564 21.88 -10.43 11.17
N PHE A 565 23.20 -10.39 11.29
CA PHE A 565 23.87 -10.72 12.53
C PHE A 565 23.90 -9.46 13.39
N ASN A 566 22.91 -9.36 14.27
CA ASN A 566 22.74 -8.20 15.12
C ASN A 566 23.69 -8.33 16.33
N THR A 567 24.56 -7.35 16.53
CA THR A 567 25.67 -7.46 17.47
C THR A 567 25.28 -6.97 18.87
N VAL A 568 25.94 -7.54 19.88
CA VAL A 568 26.06 -7.00 21.24
C VAL A 568 27.52 -6.62 21.42
N PHE A 569 27.80 -5.32 21.32
CA PHE A 569 29.14 -4.76 21.38
C PHE A 569 29.37 -3.95 22.66
N ILE A 570 30.51 -4.14 23.34
CA ILE A 570 30.85 -3.34 24.52
C ILE A 570 31.97 -2.37 24.19
N HIS A 571 31.65 -1.08 24.22
CA HIS A 571 32.65 -0.03 24.05
C HIS A 571 33.69 -0.05 25.20
N PRO A 572 35.00 0.11 24.92
CA PRO A 572 36.07 0.01 25.93
C PRO A 572 35.87 0.85 27.19
N LYS A 573 35.23 2.02 27.08
CA LYS A 573 34.89 2.91 28.21
C LYS A 573 34.02 2.27 29.31
N HIS A 574 33.33 1.18 29.00
CA HIS A 574 32.47 0.45 29.93
C HIS A 574 33.13 -0.81 30.49
N LYS A 575 34.32 -1.17 30.02
CA LYS A 575 35.00 -2.40 30.44
C LYS A 575 35.93 -2.15 31.64
N PRO A 576 36.08 -3.14 32.55
CA PRO A 576 35.27 -4.36 32.64
C PRO A 576 33.93 -4.17 33.38
N GLU A 577 33.81 -3.20 34.30
CA GLU A 577 32.75 -3.18 35.32
C GLU A 577 31.32 -3.00 34.77
N GLY A 578 31.16 -2.35 33.62
CA GLY A 578 29.87 -2.09 32.98
C GLY A 578 29.46 -3.09 31.90
N SER A 579 30.29 -4.10 31.61
CA SER A 579 30.12 -4.97 30.42
C SER A 579 28.80 -5.75 30.45
N VAL A 580 28.42 -6.31 31.60
CA VAL A 580 27.16 -7.06 31.76
C VAL A 580 25.95 -6.15 31.57
N ALA A 581 25.93 -5.01 32.25
CA ALA A 581 24.79 -4.08 32.21
C ALA A 581 24.58 -3.53 30.79
N GLU A 582 25.67 -3.22 30.08
CA GLU A 582 25.60 -2.71 28.72
C GLU A 582 25.17 -3.78 27.71
N ALA A 583 25.62 -5.04 27.88
CA ALA A 583 25.17 -6.16 27.07
C ALA A 583 23.68 -6.43 27.23
N MET A 584 23.20 -6.49 28.48
CA MET A 584 21.79 -6.73 28.76
C MET A 584 20.92 -5.59 28.20
N ALA A 585 21.36 -4.34 28.34
CA ALA A 585 20.61 -3.21 27.79
C ALA A 585 20.51 -3.23 26.26
N GLN A 586 21.51 -3.75 25.55
CA GLN A 586 21.44 -3.95 24.09
C GLN A 586 20.52 -5.12 23.72
N LEU A 587 20.54 -6.22 24.48
CA LEU A 587 19.59 -7.32 24.29
C LEU A 587 18.16 -6.86 24.54
N ASP A 588 17.92 -6.04 25.56
CA ASP A 588 16.61 -5.45 25.83
C ASP A 588 16.13 -4.58 24.66
N THR A 589 17.03 -3.82 24.02
CA THR A 589 16.70 -3.05 22.80
C THR A 589 16.32 -3.94 21.62
N TYR A 590 16.93 -5.11 21.48
CA TYR A 590 16.49 -6.07 20.46
C TYR A 590 15.13 -6.69 20.79
N ASP A 591 14.87 -7.00 22.06
CA ASP A 591 13.55 -7.47 22.51
C ASP A 591 12.45 -6.43 22.21
N ASP A 592 12.73 -5.14 22.43
CA ASP A 592 11.85 -4.03 22.05
C ASP A 592 11.60 -4.01 20.53
N ILE A 593 12.66 -4.11 19.72
CA ILE A 593 12.56 -4.18 18.24
C ILE A 593 11.71 -5.38 17.79
N TYR A 594 11.90 -6.56 18.39
CA TYR A 594 11.10 -7.75 18.04
C TYR A 594 9.63 -7.60 18.42
N CYS A 595 9.33 -6.88 19.50
CA CYS A 595 7.97 -6.63 19.94
C CYS A 595 7.28 -5.60 19.03
N GLU A 596 7.92 -4.44 18.85
CA GLU A 596 7.39 -3.30 18.10
C GLU A 596 7.24 -3.62 16.61
N TYR A 597 8.22 -4.32 16.03
CA TYR A 597 8.24 -4.65 14.61
C TYR A 597 7.99 -6.14 14.34
N SER A 598 7.17 -6.80 15.16
CA SER A 598 6.88 -8.26 15.08
C SER A 598 6.36 -8.75 13.73
N GLU A 599 5.73 -7.88 12.93
CA GLU A 599 5.31 -8.18 11.55
C GLU A 599 6.45 -8.11 10.52
N SER A 600 7.60 -7.57 10.91
CA SER A 600 8.72 -7.23 10.02
C SER A 600 10.00 -7.98 10.34
N VAL A 601 10.25 -8.28 11.61
CA VAL A 601 11.49 -8.91 12.08
C VAL A 601 11.21 -10.02 13.08
N PHE A 602 12.15 -10.94 13.24
CA PHE A 602 12.09 -11.98 14.27
C PHE A 602 13.50 -12.45 14.65
N GLN A 603 13.65 -13.02 15.85
CA GLN A 603 14.92 -13.58 16.30
C GLN A 603 15.12 -15.01 15.78
N ILE A 604 16.32 -15.34 15.33
CA ILE A 604 16.71 -16.70 14.91
C ILE A 604 17.38 -17.42 16.08
N LYS A 605 16.71 -18.43 16.64
CA LYS A 605 17.23 -19.25 17.74
C LYS A 605 17.52 -20.69 17.34
N ASN A 606 16.81 -21.21 16.35
CA ASN A 606 16.94 -22.60 15.94
C ASN A 606 16.81 -22.76 14.41
N ARG A 607 16.85 -24.00 13.95
CA ARG A 607 16.74 -24.33 12.52
C ARG A 607 15.39 -23.95 11.92
N ARG A 608 14.29 -24.10 12.67
CA ARG A 608 12.93 -23.81 12.17
C ARG A 608 12.78 -22.34 11.83
N ASP A 609 13.44 -21.46 12.59
CA ASP A 609 13.50 -20.03 12.30
C ASP A 609 14.16 -19.71 10.95
N ILE A 610 15.16 -20.49 10.54
CA ILE A 610 15.79 -20.33 9.21
C ILE A 610 14.85 -20.80 8.11
N GLU A 611 14.12 -21.90 8.32
CA GLU A 611 13.19 -22.47 7.33
C GLU A 611 12.04 -21.48 7.03
N ARG A 612 11.65 -20.64 8.00
CA ARG A 612 10.65 -19.57 7.84
C ARG A 612 11.07 -18.45 6.89
N LEU A 613 12.37 -18.26 6.63
CA LEU A 613 12.85 -17.19 5.73
C LEU A 613 12.35 -17.32 4.28
N GLY A 614 12.03 -18.54 3.84
CA GLY A 614 11.46 -18.81 2.51
C GLY A 614 9.93 -18.63 2.42
N GLU A 615 9.24 -18.56 3.56
CA GLU A 615 7.77 -18.53 3.65
C GLU A 615 7.23 -17.16 4.08
N GLU A 616 8.00 -16.43 4.90
CA GLU A 616 7.66 -15.11 5.42
C GLU A 616 8.51 -14.03 4.74
N GLU A 617 8.01 -12.79 4.62
CA GLU A 617 8.80 -11.63 4.16
C GLU A 617 9.64 -10.98 5.28
N LYS A 618 9.68 -11.59 6.48
CA LYS A 618 10.36 -11.01 7.65
C LYS A 618 11.89 -11.14 7.59
N ILE A 619 12.58 -10.26 8.31
CA ILE A 619 14.03 -10.25 8.46
C ILE A 619 14.40 -11.00 9.74
N GLY A 620 15.25 -12.02 9.62
CA GLY A 620 15.73 -12.79 10.77
C GLY A 620 16.97 -12.15 11.41
N PHE A 621 16.98 -12.04 12.73
CA PHE A 621 18.08 -11.48 13.51
C PHE A 621 18.83 -12.61 14.22
N PHE A 622 20.08 -12.81 13.83
CA PHE A 622 20.97 -13.84 14.37
C PHE A 622 21.98 -13.22 15.35
N THR A 623 21.70 -13.31 16.65
CA THR A 623 22.42 -12.47 17.63
C THR A 623 23.85 -12.92 17.87
N LEU A 624 24.79 -11.99 17.65
CA LEU A 624 26.24 -12.16 17.79
C LEU A 624 26.75 -11.32 18.98
N MET A 625 27.54 -11.91 19.88
CA MET A 625 28.29 -11.16 20.89
C MET A 625 29.70 -10.83 20.39
N GLU A 626 30.01 -9.56 20.21
CA GLU A 626 31.31 -9.09 19.72
C GLU A 626 32.27 -8.88 20.92
N GLY A 627 32.92 -9.96 21.32
CA GLY A 627 33.77 -10.00 22.50
C GLY A 627 33.01 -10.50 23.74
N ALA A 628 33.52 -11.58 24.35
CA ALA A 628 32.90 -12.23 25.50
C ALA A 628 33.08 -11.49 26.84
N ASP A 629 33.43 -10.19 26.82
CA ASP A 629 33.58 -9.37 28.04
C ASP A 629 32.36 -9.38 29.00
N PRO A 630 31.10 -9.49 28.52
CA PRO A 630 29.92 -9.61 29.39
C PRO A 630 29.79 -10.98 30.10
N VAL A 631 30.50 -12.01 29.64
CA VAL A 631 30.45 -13.33 30.25
C VAL A 631 31.43 -13.31 31.42
N LEU A 632 30.94 -13.33 32.65
CA LEU A 632 31.83 -13.21 33.82
C LEU A 632 32.58 -14.51 34.13
N ASN A 633 31.91 -15.65 33.90
CA ASN A 633 32.46 -17.00 34.00
C ASN A 633 31.91 -17.83 32.83
N PRO A 634 32.65 -18.83 32.33
CA PRO A 634 32.20 -19.68 31.21
C PRO A 634 30.74 -20.12 31.31
N GLU A 635 30.27 -20.57 32.48
CA GLU A 635 28.89 -21.02 32.75
C GLU A 635 27.79 -19.99 32.48
N HIS A 636 28.11 -18.70 32.58
CA HIS A 636 27.13 -17.63 32.33
C HIS A 636 26.80 -17.48 30.83
N ILE A 637 27.51 -18.17 29.93
CA ILE A 637 27.16 -18.14 28.51
C ILE A 637 25.75 -18.70 28.24
N LEU A 638 25.26 -19.60 29.11
CA LEU A 638 23.91 -20.14 29.03
C LEU A 638 22.84 -19.04 29.14
N GLU A 639 23.03 -18.05 30.00
CA GLU A 639 22.08 -16.94 30.17
C GLU A 639 21.93 -16.12 28.87
N TYR A 640 23.05 -15.90 28.18
CA TYR A 640 23.06 -15.21 26.89
C TYR A 640 22.48 -16.08 25.78
N HIS A 641 22.74 -17.40 25.82
CA HIS A 641 22.12 -18.35 24.91
C HIS A 641 20.58 -18.37 25.05
N GLU A 642 20.04 -18.35 26.26
CA GLU A 642 18.60 -18.29 26.50
C GLU A 642 17.98 -16.98 25.96
N ARG A 643 18.71 -15.87 26.10
CA ARG A 643 18.39 -14.57 25.47
C ARG A 643 18.56 -14.55 23.94
N GLY A 644 19.03 -15.64 23.34
CA GLY A 644 19.08 -15.85 21.89
C GLY A 644 20.42 -15.55 21.23
N VAL A 645 21.51 -15.37 22.01
CA VAL A 645 22.87 -15.31 21.44
C VAL A 645 23.21 -16.66 20.79
N ARG A 646 23.66 -16.62 19.53
CA ARG A 646 23.99 -17.82 18.74
C ARG A 646 25.37 -17.75 18.07
N ALA A 647 26.05 -16.61 18.14
CA ALA A 647 27.47 -16.52 17.83
C ALA A 647 28.21 -15.66 18.87
N VAL A 648 29.48 -15.96 19.10
CA VAL A 648 30.34 -15.23 20.05
C VAL A 648 31.75 -15.11 19.48
N GLY A 649 32.27 -13.88 19.45
CA GLY A 649 33.70 -13.61 19.37
C GLY A 649 34.32 -13.60 20.76
N LEU A 650 35.42 -14.31 20.99
CA LEU A 650 35.99 -14.44 22.34
C LEU A 650 36.56 -13.12 22.89
N SER A 651 37.01 -12.23 22.01
CA SER A 651 37.62 -10.95 22.38
C SER A 651 37.35 -9.91 21.28
N TRP A 652 37.32 -8.63 21.67
CA TRP A 652 37.37 -7.50 20.74
C TRP A 652 38.83 -7.12 20.45
N ASN A 653 39.15 -5.87 20.10
CA ASN A 653 40.53 -5.42 19.90
C ASN A 653 41.41 -5.52 21.16
N ASN A 654 40.78 -5.39 22.34
CA ASN A 654 41.46 -5.41 23.63
C ASN A 654 41.43 -6.81 24.26
N ARG A 655 42.46 -7.13 25.06
CA ARG A 655 42.48 -8.33 25.90
C ARG A 655 41.34 -8.34 26.92
N ASN A 656 40.76 -9.52 27.16
CA ASN A 656 39.84 -9.80 28.27
C ASN A 656 40.29 -11.05 29.06
N ILE A 657 39.41 -11.64 29.88
CA ILE A 657 39.75 -12.81 30.70
C ILE A 657 39.84 -14.12 29.90
N TYR A 658 39.32 -14.15 28.67
CA TYR A 658 39.23 -15.34 27.82
C TYR A 658 40.29 -15.38 26.73
N ALA A 659 40.45 -14.27 26.01
CA ALA A 659 41.26 -14.19 24.81
C ALA A 659 41.84 -12.77 24.60
N SER A 660 42.64 -12.64 23.54
CA SER A 660 43.29 -11.40 23.15
C SER A 660 42.95 -11.01 21.71
N GLY A 661 42.60 -9.73 21.54
CA GLY A 661 42.59 -9.06 20.25
C GLY A 661 43.99 -8.69 19.74
N PRO A 662 44.10 -7.96 18.61
CA PRO A 662 45.36 -7.77 17.90
C PRO A 662 46.35 -6.84 18.60
N GLU A 663 45.94 -6.19 19.70
CA GLU A 663 46.82 -5.36 20.53
C GLU A 663 47.72 -6.17 21.49
N SER A 664 47.50 -7.48 21.57
CA SER A 664 48.22 -8.41 22.45
C SER A 664 48.65 -9.65 21.66
N ASP A 665 49.74 -10.31 22.08
CA ASP A 665 50.22 -11.59 21.51
C ASP A 665 49.91 -12.80 22.43
N GLU A 666 49.17 -12.59 23.52
CA GLU A 666 48.78 -13.68 24.44
C GLU A 666 47.75 -14.63 23.80
N GLY A 667 47.81 -15.92 24.14
CA GLY A 667 46.87 -16.93 23.66
C GLY A 667 45.58 -17.00 24.48
N LEU A 668 44.79 -18.04 24.26
CA LEU A 668 43.60 -18.33 25.06
C LEU A 668 43.98 -18.61 26.51
N SER A 669 43.23 -18.03 27.44
CA SER A 669 43.30 -18.44 28.84
C SER A 669 42.63 -19.81 29.05
N GLU A 670 42.86 -20.44 30.20
CA GLU A 670 42.12 -21.67 30.54
C GLU A 670 40.60 -21.44 30.61
N GLN A 671 40.17 -20.24 31.04
CA GLN A 671 38.77 -19.87 31.00
C GLN A 671 38.27 -19.71 29.56
N GLY A 672 39.10 -19.19 28.64
CA GLY A 672 38.74 -19.06 27.22
C GLY A 672 38.54 -20.42 26.55
N LYS A 673 39.40 -21.39 26.87
CA LYS A 673 39.24 -22.77 26.42
C LYS A 673 37.96 -23.40 26.97
N GLU A 674 37.64 -23.14 28.23
CA GLU A 674 36.41 -23.64 28.86
C GLU A 674 35.16 -23.00 28.27
N LEU A 675 35.16 -21.68 28.05
CA LEU A 675 34.07 -20.98 27.38
C LEU A 675 33.80 -21.57 25.99
N LEU A 676 34.85 -21.86 25.22
CA LEU A 676 34.71 -22.46 23.90
C LEU A 676 34.09 -23.87 23.94
N ARG A 677 34.41 -24.68 24.96
CA ARG A 677 33.75 -25.98 25.15
C ARG A 677 32.26 -25.83 25.42
N GLN A 678 31.89 -24.85 26.26
CA GLN A 678 30.49 -24.58 26.54
C GLN A 678 29.74 -24.03 25.32
N MET A 679 30.39 -23.16 24.55
CA MET A 679 29.86 -22.70 23.26
C MET A 679 29.59 -23.88 22.31
N ASN A 680 30.54 -24.82 22.18
CA ASN A 680 30.35 -26.01 21.36
C ASN A 680 29.14 -26.85 21.85
N ALA A 681 29.01 -27.05 23.16
CA ALA A 681 27.91 -27.81 23.75
C ALA A 681 26.52 -27.17 23.52
N LEU A 682 26.48 -25.84 23.42
CA LEU A 682 25.26 -25.07 23.15
C LEU A 682 25.03 -24.77 21.66
N GLY A 683 25.90 -25.23 20.76
CA GLY A 683 25.81 -24.91 19.33
C GLY A 683 26.09 -23.43 18.99
N ILE A 684 26.76 -22.70 19.88
CA ILE A 684 27.10 -21.28 19.67
C ILE A 684 28.28 -21.20 18.70
N THR A 685 28.04 -20.55 17.55
CA THR A 685 29.04 -20.38 16.51
C THR A 685 30.20 -19.50 16.99
N LEU A 686 31.43 -19.98 16.78
CA LEU A 686 32.63 -19.21 17.05
C LEU A 686 32.87 -18.18 15.95
N ASP A 687 32.96 -16.90 16.33
CA ASP A 687 33.48 -15.83 15.48
C ASP A 687 34.96 -15.59 15.77
N LEU A 688 35.77 -15.65 14.71
CA LEU A 688 37.22 -15.48 14.73
C LEU A 688 37.67 -14.05 14.46
N SER A 689 36.74 -13.15 14.13
CA SER A 689 37.03 -11.73 13.95
C SER A 689 37.67 -11.16 15.22
N HIS A 690 38.51 -10.13 15.06
CA HIS A 690 39.33 -9.49 16.12
C HIS A 690 40.46 -10.32 16.74
N LEU A 691 40.40 -11.64 16.77
CA LEU A 691 41.41 -12.41 17.51
C LEU A 691 42.81 -12.16 16.96
N ASN A 692 43.79 -12.09 17.88
CA ASN A 692 45.18 -12.16 17.45
C ASN A 692 45.49 -13.53 16.82
N GLU A 693 46.66 -13.64 16.19
CA GLU A 693 47.06 -14.84 15.47
C GLU A 693 47.10 -16.08 16.38
N ARG A 694 47.53 -15.94 17.64
CA ARG A 694 47.65 -17.08 18.56
C ARG A 694 46.30 -17.60 19.03
N CYS A 695 45.41 -16.71 19.49
CA CYS A 695 44.04 -17.04 19.87
C CYS A 695 43.28 -17.62 18.68
N PHE A 696 43.45 -17.07 17.48
CA PHE A 696 42.84 -17.60 16.26
C PHE A 696 43.14 -19.09 16.08
N TRP A 697 44.42 -19.47 16.08
CA TRP A 697 44.82 -20.86 15.86
C TRP A 697 44.37 -21.79 16.99
N GLU A 698 44.56 -21.37 18.25
CA GLU A 698 44.11 -22.14 19.41
C GLU A 698 42.58 -22.34 19.40
N SER A 699 41.80 -21.33 18.96
CA SER A 699 40.34 -21.42 18.85
C SER A 699 39.87 -22.33 17.70
N VAL A 700 40.51 -22.27 16.53
CA VAL A 700 40.21 -23.16 15.38
C VAL A 700 40.48 -24.63 15.72
N GLU A 701 41.55 -24.91 16.48
CA GLU A 701 41.88 -26.26 16.93
C GLU A 701 40.85 -26.81 17.94
N LEU A 702 40.31 -25.94 18.79
CA LEU A 702 39.42 -26.35 19.89
C LEU A 702 37.92 -26.35 19.55
N THR A 703 37.47 -25.57 18.56
CA THR A 703 36.05 -25.56 18.20
C THR A 703 35.65 -26.86 17.51
N GLU A 704 34.46 -27.38 17.84
CA GLU A 704 33.85 -28.56 17.21
C GLU A 704 32.81 -28.17 16.15
N LEU A 705 32.44 -26.90 16.10
CA LEU A 705 31.52 -26.31 15.14
C LEU A 705 32.27 -25.78 13.92
N ILE A 706 31.53 -25.27 12.94
CA ILE A 706 32.09 -24.56 11.80
C ILE A 706 32.34 -23.12 12.23
N PRO A 707 33.61 -22.65 12.34
CA PRO A 707 33.88 -21.27 12.71
C PRO A 707 33.62 -20.33 11.54
N VAL A 708 33.40 -19.05 11.86
CA VAL A 708 33.28 -17.97 10.87
C VAL A 708 34.23 -16.83 11.23
N ALA A 709 34.56 -15.99 10.26
CA ALA A 709 34.98 -14.62 10.54
C ALA A 709 33.84 -13.73 10.06
N THR A 710 33.06 -13.18 10.99
CA THR A 710 31.87 -12.38 10.67
C THR A 710 32.21 -11.15 9.84
N HIS A 711 33.32 -10.46 10.14
CA HIS A 711 33.75 -9.27 9.42
C HIS A 711 35.30 -9.16 9.43
N SER A 712 35.95 -9.54 8.34
CA SER A 712 37.41 -9.51 8.18
C SER A 712 37.81 -9.48 6.70
N ASN A 713 39.00 -8.96 6.41
CA ASN A 713 39.51 -8.80 5.05
C ASN A 713 40.84 -9.56 4.85
N SER A 714 41.34 -9.59 3.60
CA SER A 714 42.64 -10.17 3.26
C SER A 714 43.82 -9.27 3.64
N ARG A 715 44.76 -9.82 4.42
CA ARG A 715 45.97 -9.10 4.85
C ARG A 715 46.99 -8.90 3.74
N VAL A 716 46.93 -9.72 2.70
CA VAL A 716 47.79 -9.58 1.50
C VAL A 716 47.50 -8.27 0.79
N LEU A 717 46.21 -7.93 0.63
CA LEU A 717 45.79 -6.68 -0.02
C LEU A 717 46.05 -5.47 0.88
N VAL A 718 45.68 -5.55 2.16
CA VAL A 718 45.91 -4.50 3.15
C VAL A 718 46.53 -5.10 4.40
N ASP A 719 47.81 -4.79 4.66
CA ASP A 719 48.53 -5.28 5.83
C ASP A 719 48.08 -4.51 7.07
N HIS A 720 47.00 -5.00 7.66
CA HIS A 720 46.40 -4.49 8.88
C HIS A 720 46.17 -5.67 9.85
N PRO A 721 46.41 -5.52 11.15
CA PRO A 721 46.28 -6.62 12.12
C PRO A 721 44.86 -7.18 12.28
N ARG A 722 43.83 -6.45 11.80
CA ARG A 722 42.45 -6.94 11.70
C ARG A 722 42.15 -7.78 10.46
N ASN A 723 43.06 -7.79 9.50
CA ASN A 723 42.91 -8.58 8.29
C ASN A 723 43.60 -9.94 8.50
N LEU A 724 43.03 -10.97 7.89
CA LEU A 724 43.49 -12.35 8.01
C LEU A 724 44.53 -12.66 6.95
N ARG A 725 45.57 -13.41 7.33
CA ARG A 725 46.52 -13.98 6.37
C ARG A 725 45.84 -15.08 5.56
N ASP A 726 46.41 -15.41 4.40
CA ASP A 726 45.88 -16.48 3.55
C ASP A 726 45.82 -17.83 4.27
N GLU A 727 46.77 -18.13 5.17
CA GLU A 727 46.73 -19.36 5.97
C GLU A 727 45.52 -19.38 6.92
N GLN A 728 45.18 -18.24 7.53
CA GLN A 728 44.01 -18.10 8.40
C GLN A 728 42.70 -18.23 7.59
N LEU A 729 42.63 -17.58 6.43
CA LEU A 729 41.51 -17.71 5.50
C LEU A 729 41.29 -19.17 5.09
N ARG A 730 42.37 -19.89 4.73
CA ARG A 730 42.31 -21.32 4.40
C ARG A 730 41.80 -22.15 5.58
N ALA A 731 42.30 -21.91 6.78
CA ALA A 731 41.88 -22.63 7.98
C ALA A 731 40.38 -22.51 8.27
N ILE A 732 39.78 -21.34 8.02
CA ILE A 732 38.32 -21.15 8.10
C ILE A 732 37.63 -21.99 7.03
N SER A 733 38.06 -21.88 5.77
CA SER A 733 37.41 -22.56 4.64
C SER A 733 37.52 -24.10 4.70
N GLU A 734 38.66 -24.64 5.13
CA GLU A 734 38.89 -26.08 5.30
C GLU A 734 37.97 -26.70 6.36
N ARG A 735 37.47 -25.87 7.30
CA ARG A 735 36.48 -26.26 8.31
C ARG A 735 35.04 -26.03 7.85
N GLY A 736 34.82 -25.62 6.60
CA GLY A 736 33.50 -25.31 6.03
C GLY A 736 33.02 -23.87 6.28
N GLY A 737 33.85 -23.05 6.93
CA GLY A 737 33.52 -21.71 7.41
C GLY A 737 33.45 -20.65 6.30
N VAL A 738 33.04 -19.45 6.70
CA VAL A 738 32.85 -18.30 5.79
C VAL A 738 33.54 -17.08 6.38
N THR A 739 34.19 -16.29 5.52
CA THR A 739 34.74 -14.97 5.86
C THR A 739 33.86 -13.88 5.27
N GLY A 740 33.25 -13.06 6.12
CA GLY A 740 32.50 -11.87 5.73
C GLY A 740 33.43 -10.71 5.46
N VAL A 741 33.36 -10.10 4.27
CA VAL A 741 34.18 -8.93 3.92
C VAL A 741 33.65 -7.68 4.62
N VAL A 742 34.55 -6.98 5.32
CA VAL A 742 34.25 -5.77 6.12
C VAL A 742 34.45 -4.50 5.30
N PHE A 743 33.49 -3.55 5.41
CA PHE A 743 33.46 -2.37 4.56
C PHE A 743 34.15 -1.15 5.16
N TYR A 744 34.72 -1.26 6.36
CA TYR A 744 35.49 -0.18 6.96
C TYR A 744 36.73 0.17 6.12
N GLY A 745 36.81 1.42 5.64
CA GLY A 745 37.76 1.82 4.59
C GLY A 745 39.23 1.58 4.93
N LYS A 746 39.61 1.67 6.22
CA LYS A 746 41.01 1.39 6.66
C LYS A 746 41.40 -0.09 6.51
N PHE A 747 40.43 -0.99 6.45
CA PHE A 747 40.66 -2.43 6.27
C PHE A 747 40.58 -2.84 4.80
N LEU A 748 39.99 -2.00 3.94
CA LEU A 748 39.82 -2.24 2.50
C LEU A 748 40.93 -1.66 1.63
N ARG A 749 41.51 -0.52 2.02
CA ARG A 749 42.44 0.22 1.15
C ARG A 749 43.70 0.72 1.89
N LYS A 750 44.84 0.65 1.19
CA LYS A 750 46.11 1.29 1.59
C LYS A 750 46.19 2.74 1.07
N GLY A 751 46.71 3.66 1.89
CA GLY A 751 47.10 5.01 1.46
C GLY A 751 46.03 6.09 1.64
N GLN A 752 46.18 7.23 0.94
CA GLN A 752 45.25 8.37 1.00
C GLN A 752 44.12 8.20 -0.04
N GLY A 753 42.86 8.39 0.38
CA GLY A 753 41.66 8.28 -0.45
C GLY A 753 40.54 7.47 0.22
N LEU A 754 39.30 7.61 -0.25
CA LEU A 754 38.18 6.78 0.20
C LEU A 754 38.25 5.40 -0.46
N ALA A 755 37.83 4.36 0.27
CA ALA A 755 37.61 3.04 -0.31
C ALA A 755 36.42 3.09 -1.28
N THR A 756 36.39 2.17 -2.24
CA THR A 756 35.40 2.09 -3.32
C THR A 756 34.84 0.67 -3.43
N LEU A 757 33.82 0.47 -4.28
CA LEU A 757 33.32 -0.88 -4.62
C LEU A 757 34.39 -1.79 -5.22
N GLU A 758 35.39 -1.22 -5.92
CA GLU A 758 36.51 -2.00 -6.46
C GLU A 758 37.36 -2.62 -5.34
N ASP A 759 37.57 -1.88 -4.24
CA ASP A 759 38.36 -2.38 -3.11
C ASP A 759 37.61 -3.52 -2.40
N ILE A 760 36.28 -3.42 -2.24
CA ILE A 760 35.43 -4.52 -1.74
C ILE A 760 35.55 -5.75 -2.66
N TYR A 761 35.38 -5.55 -3.97
CA TYR A 761 35.50 -6.62 -4.96
C TYR A 761 36.88 -7.28 -4.91
N ALA A 762 37.97 -6.52 -4.80
CA ALA A 762 39.32 -7.07 -4.74
C ALA A 762 39.50 -8.02 -3.54
N HIS A 763 38.92 -7.68 -2.39
CA HIS A 763 38.92 -8.56 -1.21
C HIS A 763 38.08 -9.82 -1.42
N ILE A 764 36.88 -9.70 -1.98
CA ILE A 764 36.03 -10.86 -2.32
C ILE A 764 36.77 -11.78 -3.30
N ASP A 765 37.31 -11.22 -4.38
CA ASP A 765 38.01 -11.95 -5.44
C ASP A 765 39.23 -12.69 -4.92
N HIS A 766 40.04 -12.03 -4.09
CA HIS A 766 41.20 -12.67 -3.45
C HIS A 766 40.78 -13.82 -2.54
N ILE A 767 39.75 -13.64 -1.69
CA ILE A 767 39.29 -14.70 -0.79
C ILE A 767 38.73 -15.88 -1.59
N ILE A 768 38.00 -15.65 -2.69
CA ILE A 768 37.55 -16.71 -3.60
C ILE A 768 38.74 -17.46 -4.19
N ASN A 769 39.78 -16.74 -4.63
CA ASN A 769 40.99 -17.37 -5.19
C ASN A 769 41.77 -18.21 -4.15
N VAL A 770 41.72 -17.82 -2.87
CA VAL A 770 42.42 -18.54 -1.78
C VAL A 770 41.60 -19.73 -1.28
N CYS A 771 40.30 -19.53 -1.06
CA CYS A 771 39.43 -20.41 -0.29
C CYS A 771 38.35 -21.13 -1.13
N GLY A 772 38.01 -20.60 -2.30
CA GLY A 772 36.87 -21.03 -3.10
C GLY A 772 35.59 -20.22 -2.85
N GLU A 773 34.69 -20.24 -3.82
CA GLU A 773 33.43 -19.47 -3.84
C GLU A 773 32.44 -19.81 -2.71
N ASP A 774 32.61 -20.95 -2.05
CA ASP A 774 31.74 -21.41 -0.96
C ASP A 774 32.10 -20.78 0.40
N HIS A 775 33.15 -19.95 0.49
CA HIS A 775 33.77 -19.55 1.76
C HIS A 775 33.91 -18.04 1.97
N VAL A 776 33.22 -17.25 1.15
CA VAL A 776 33.18 -15.79 1.24
C VAL A 776 31.74 -15.31 1.43
N GLY A 777 31.55 -14.22 2.15
CA GLY A 777 30.28 -13.54 2.30
C GLY A 777 30.47 -12.07 2.67
N MET A 778 29.45 -11.45 3.24
CA MET A 778 29.49 -10.06 3.68
C MET A 778 29.30 -9.95 5.19
N GLY A 779 30.04 -9.02 5.80
CA GLY A 779 29.81 -8.56 7.17
C GLY A 779 30.24 -7.12 7.24
N THR A 780 29.32 -6.22 6.90
CA THR A 780 29.71 -4.88 6.45
C THR A 780 30.24 -4.00 7.56
N ASP A 781 29.91 -4.29 8.83
CA ASP A 781 30.31 -3.52 10.02
C ASP A 781 29.61 -2.14 10.06
N MET A 782 28.42 -2.04 9.44
CA MET A 782 27.63 -0.81 9.42
C MET A 782 27.13 -0.45 10.82
N ASP A 783 27.01 0.86 11.07
CA ASP A 783 26.85 1.48 12.38
C ASP A 783 28.00 1.24 13.40
N GLY A 784 29.02 0.44 13.06
CA GLY A 784 30.21 0.16 13.89
C GLY A 784 31.31 1.23 13.83
N ALA A 785 31.26 2.12 12.83
CA ALA A 785 32.20 3.23 12.67
C ALA A 785 31.52 4.47 12.04
N PRO A 786 32.17 5.65 11.98
CA PRO A 786 31.57 6.82 11.34
C PRO A 786 31.25 6.59 9.85
N ILE A 787 30.05 6.98 9.40
CA ILE A 787 29.55 6.82 8.00
C ILE A 787 30.58 7.23 6.94
N LYS A 788 31.31 8.33 7.17
CA LYS A 788 32.31 8.86 6.24
C LYS A 788 33.51 7.93 5.99
N ASP A 789 33.74 6.96 6.88
CA ASP A 789 34.85 6.01 6.80
C ASP A 789 34.50 4.79 5.93
N PHE A 790 33.27 4.69 5.43
CA PHE A 790 32.80 3.67 4.49
C PHE A 790 32.87 4.18 3.04
N PRO A 791 32.95 3.27 2.04
CA PRO A 791 32.85 3.63 0.63
C PRO A 791 31.63 4.50 0.36
N GLU A 792 31.78 5.52 -0.49
CA GLU A 792 30.69 6.47 -0.74
C GLU A 792 29.45 5.80 -1.32
N GLU A 793 29.64 4.71 -2.05
CA GLU A 793 28.61 3.88 -2.65
C GLU A 793 27.95 2.89 -1.66
N MET A 794 28.42 2.81 -0.41
CA MET A 794 28.01 1.84 0.62
C MET A 794 27.94 2.49 2.02
N ARG A 795 27.34 3.67 2.12
CA ARG A 795 27.09 4.41 3.38
C ARG A 795 25.76 4.10 4.03
N HIS A 796 24.82 3.54 3.28
CA HIS A 796 23.52 3.11 3.78
C HIS A 796 23.25 1.66 3.40
N ILE A 797 22.64 0.90 4.30
CA ILE A 797 22.39 -0.53 4.10
C ILE A 797 21.56 -0.81 2.84
N ALA A 798 20.68 0.12 2.45
CA ALA A 798 19.89 0.06 1.21
C ALA A 798 20.74 -0.07 -0.05
N GLU A 799 21.97 0.45 -0.05
CA GLU A 799 22.89 0.46 -1.19
C GLU A 799 23.50 -0.92 -1.46
N LEU A 800 23.44 -1.84 -0.49
CA LEU A 800 23.94 -3.20 -0.62
C LEU A 800 23.27 -3.96 -1.80
N ARG A 801 22.05 -3.56 -2.19
CA ARG A 801 21.34 -4.07 -3.38
C ARG A 801 22.11 -3.88 -4.70
N THR A 802 23.08 -2.97 -4.74
CA THR A 802 23.88 -2.67 -5.94
C THR A 802 25.09 -3.60 -6.11
N LEU A 803 25.55 -4.23 -5.03
CA LEU A 803 26.73 -5.10 -5.06
C LEU A 803 26.55 -6.34 -5.96
N PRO A 804 25.39 -7.05 -5.97
CA PRO A 804 25.20 -8.18 -6.88
C PRO A 804 25.41 -7.83 -8.35
N ASP A 805 24.83 -6.71 -8.80
CA ASP A 805 24.96 -6.26 -10.19
C ASP A 805 26.41 -5.90 -10.53
N TYR A 806 27.12 -5.31 -9.57
CA TYR A 806 28.54 -5.03 -9.70
C TYR A 806 29.36 -6.32 -9.87
N LEU A 807 29.11 -7.35 -9.04
CA LEU A 807 29.79 -8.64 -9.12
C LEU A 807 29.47 -9.39 -10.42
N LEU A 808 28.21 -9.36 -10.88
CA LEU A 808 27.81 -9.88 -12.19
C LEU A 808 28.56 -9.17 -13.32
N GLY A 809 28.68 -7.84 -13.25
CA GLY A 809 29.45 -7.03 -14.19
C GLY A 809 30.95 -7.36 -14.24
N LYS A 810 31.51 -7.88 -13.13
CA LYS A 810 32.89 -8.39 -13.05
C LYS A 810 33.07 -9.79 -13.62
N GLY A 811 31.99 -10.44 -14.04
CA GLY A 811 32.02 -11.76 -14.70
C GLY A 811 31.73 -12.94 -13.78
N TYR A 812 31.34 -12.71 -12.51
CA TYR A 812 30.87 -13.79 -11.66
C TYR A 812 29.51 -14.32 -12.15
N SER A 813 29.30 -15.63 -12.02
CA SER A 813 28.01 -16.24 -12.36
C SER A 813 26.96 -15.89 -11.31
N ARG A 814 25.68 -15.93 -11.68
CA ARG A 814 24.56 -15.72 -10.74
C ARG A 814 24.64 -16.64 -9.51
N GLY A 815 25.04 -17.90 -9.70
CA GLY A 815 25.19 -18.85 -8.58
C GLY A 815 26.32 -18.49 -7.62
N VAL A 816 27.42 -17.89 -8.11
CA VAL A 816 28.50 -17.40 -7.24
C VAL A 816 28.06 -16.16 -6.48
N VAL A 817 27.36 -15.24 -7.14
CA VAL A 817 26.82 -14.05 -6.49
C VAL A 817 25.81 -14.43 -5.40
N GLU A 818 24.92 -15.40 -5.66
CA GLU A 818 23.98 -15.92 -4.66
C GLU A 818 24.70 -16.52 -3.43
N LYS A 819 25.82 -17.22 -3.64
CA LYS A 819 26.68 -17.72 -2.56
C LYS A 819 27.25 -16.62 -1.69
N ILE A 820 27.85 -15.61 -2.31
CA ILE A 820 28.43 -14.44 -1.63
C ILE A 820 27.36 -13.66 -0.87
N MET A 821 26.21 -13.42 -1.51
CA MET A 821 25.17 -12.59 -0.94
C MET A 821 24.49 -13.23 0.27
N GLY A 822 24.36 -14.56 0.33
CA GLY A 822 23.73 -15.14 1.52
C GLY A 822 23.85 -16.64 1.71
N THR A 823 23.87 -17.47 0.65
CA THR A 823 23.72 -18.92 0.86
C THR A 823 24.92 -19.56 1.57
N ASN A 824 26.11 -18.96 1.49
CA ASN A 824 27.28 -19.42 2.24
C ASN A 824 27.09 -19.27 3.76
N PHE A 825 26.65 -18.10 4.23
CA PHE A 825 26.39 -17.90 5.66
C PHE A 825 25.20 -18.73 6.14
N LEU A 826 24.09 -18.78 5.38
CA LEU A 826 22.93 -19.61 5.74
C LEU A 826 23.30 -21.09 5.89
N ARG A 827 24.18 -21.61 5.03
CA ARG A 827 24.69 -22.99 5.14
C ARG A 827 25.36 -23.20 6.51
N VAL A 828 26.29 -22.32 6.89
CA VAL A 828 27.03 -22.45 8.16
C VAL A 828 26.10 -22.35 9.37
N ILE A 829 25.22 -21.35 9.39
CA ILE A 829 24.28 -21.15 10.51
C ILE A 829 23.38 -22.38 10.66
N LYS A 830 22.81 -22.86 9.55
CA LYS A 830 21.95 -24.05 9.56
C LYS A 830 22.68 -25.28 10.09
N THR A 831 23.91 -25.53 9.63
CA THR A 831 24.69 -26.69 10.07
C THR A 831 25.10 -26.60 11.54
N ASN A 832 25.46 -25.43 12.05
CA ASN A 832 25.83 -25.28 13.46
C ASN A 832 24.62 -25.44 14.39
N LEU A 833 23.45 -24.91 14.01
CA LEU A 833 22.21 -25.08 14.78
C LEU A 833 21.69 -26.53 14.76
N GLU A 834 22.00 -27.33 13.73
CA GLU A 834 21.61 -28.76 13.64
C GLU A 834 22.32 -29.65 14.68
N LYS A 835 23.45 -29.23 15.24
CA LYS A 835 24.22 -30.03 16.21
C LYS A 835 23.66 -30.01 17.63
N VAL A 836 22.61 -29.21 17.89
CA VAL A 836 21.90 -29.16 19.18
C VAL A 836 20.67 -30.07 19.09
N PRO A 837 20.51 -31.08 19.97
CA PRO A 837 19.28 -31.87 20.02
C PRO A 837 18.07 -30.99 20.32
N ASP A 838 16.95 -31.20 19.62
CA ASP A 838 15.66 -30.52 19.85
C ASP A 838 15.16 -30.63 21.32
N ASP A 839 15.75 -31.53 22.12
CA ASP A 839 15.36 -31.88 23.49
C ASP A 839 15.93 -30.94 24.59
N ILE A 840 16.66 -29.88 24.21
CA ILE A 840 17.21 -28.85 25.13
C ILE A 840 16.36 -27.54 25.12
N GLU A 841 15.30 -27.45 24.31
CA GLU A 841 14.36 -26.31 24.31
C GLU A 841 13.33 -26.32 25.46
#